data_AF-A0AAV2QC25-F1
#
_entry.id   AF-A0AAV2QC25-F1
#
_cell.length_a   1.000
_cell.length_b   1.000
_cell.length_c   1.000
_cell.angle_alpha   90.00
_cell.angle_beta   90.00
_cell.angle_gamma   90.00
#
_symmetry.space_group_name_H-M   'P 1'
#
loop_
_entity.id
_entity.type
_entity.pdbx_description
1 polymer ?
#
loop_
_entity_poly.entity_id
_entity_poly.type
_entity_poly.pdbx_seq_one_letter_code
_entity_poly.pdbx_strand_id
1 'polypeptide(L)'
;MATVGHYIFLHVTIRISIMLPTTAQELDQTSHIKRCCHKMSKYKGATVSRCTQNVYFKILNGGLIGIVAGGCDGEFNMDVRLAQLLDFIVNTTASRQYYIVYDDQGIARNVDLNMLMAIPFGSLGDTSIYEYESSNTLMEETIKSYYHTVEMRNFILLTGKENTLELFEHIRTNHLESPSCHWYLILEEDFSQDVLDVLNEGTQVSFLREDEDQFRLSHTYVNIDNIMSQNNVGVWSWRADRSTPHWFLSSPLAPNLREVYKDFGGRTVINCVLDNWPFFDVDFMSDVGDTLTDRDPQPAGGIDVGVLSSMAKTLNFSYTIIIAEDGQWGGVQSDGSITGMIGRVARHEADFAINEITITGHQRSQKIFFLKYYRRSKFLTLRENGPTHPLTSFNISFTQVWLTLFVSWLVIGPVLGFLTYLRRQFTDDIPKDWVLGKFTFNMFRSLVIFQGNQLEHESWMYRWIFVSWYFFTFIFFVLYSGTLTAVLAIPSFEKPIDSLWDLLEAVKNDGYFPITTFGTSNEFIFKVMMLKAFMTKLEATFGIYKDIWDVFDPSVGYVYTWDEGVERVLEGKYTYLNAQLGALIRANKRGMYQYHFAKEPFYPQSYAIACRQGSPYKDVFNRLLMELVGAGLIDKWTNDEIDKVRTSDQASNTGPAAMTIEHLQAAFFVLIIGVVVAAIILLVE
;
A
#
# COMPACT_ATOMS: atom_id res chain seq x y z
N MET A 1 -25.42 -51.19 2.51
CA MET A 1 -24.93 -50.85 3.86
C MET A 1 -25.13 -49.35 4.03
N ALA A 2 -26.31 -48.92 4.49
CA ALA A 2 -26.67 -48.71 5.91
C ALA A 2 -26.01 -47.42 6.46
N THR A 3 -26.70 -46.26 6.39
CA THR A 3 -27.49 -45.57 7.46
C THR A 3 -26.62 -44.79 8.46
N VAL A 4 -26.89 -43.59 9.01
CA VAL A 4 -28.00 -42.58 9.04
C VAL A 4 -27.42 -41.33 9.77
N GLY A 5 -27.73 -40.09 9.37
CA GLY A 5 -28.59 -39.16 10.14
C GLY A 5 -28.17 -37.69 9.88
N HIS A 6 -28.85 -36.93 9.03
CA HIS A 6 -29.99 -36.01 9.28
C HIS A 6 -29.64 -34.75 10.09
N TYR A 7 -29.68 -33.58 9.45
CA TYR A 7 -30.78 -32.61 9.60
C TYR A 7 -30.94 -31.79 8.31
N ILE A 8 -32.20 -31.69 7.87
CA ILE A 8 -32.69 -31.05 6.65
C ILE A 8 -33.48 -29.82 7.09
N PHE A 9 -33.28 -28.68 6.44
CA PHE A 9 -34.34 -27.67 6.28
C PHE A 9 -34.61 -27.49 4.79
N LEU A 10 -35.83 -27.88 4.40
CA LEU A 10 -36.37 -27.88 3.05
C LEU A 10 -36.85 -26.45 2.72
N HIS A 11 -36.23 -25.76 1.75
CA HIS A 11 -36.90 -24.66 1.05
C HIS A 11 -37.37 -25.18 -0.30
N VAL A 12 -38.66 -25.55 -0.37
CA VAL A 12 -39.32 -25.94 -1.60
C VAL A 12 -39.52 -24.68 -2.45
N THR A 13 -38.79 -24.56 -3.55
CA THR A 13 -39.03 -23.54 -4.56
C THR A 13 -40.00 -24.11 -5.60
N ILE A 14 -41.29 -23.83 -5.45
CA ILE A 14 -42.28 -24.13 -6.49
C ILE A 14 -42.14 -23.08 -7.60
N ARG A 15 -41.43 -23.43 -8.67
CA ARG A 15 -41.40 -22.68 -9.93
C ARG A 15 -42.70 -22.99 -10.69
N ILE A 16 -43.70 -22.10 -10.58
CA ILE A 16 -44.84 -22.07 -11.51
C ILE A 16 -44.49 -21.09 -12.62
N SER A 17 -43.96 -21.63 -13.72
CA SER A 17 -43.86 -20.91 -14.99
C SER A 17 -45.25 -20.87 -15.63
N ILE A 18 -45.92 -19.72 -15.56
CA ILE A 18 -47.05 -19.41 -16.44
C ILE A 18 -46.55 -18.44 -17.49
N MET A 19 -46.20 -18.97 -18.67
CA MET A 19 -46.23 -18.21 -19.91
C MET A 19 -47.69 -17.89 -20.22
N LEU A 20 -48.02 -16.64 -20.52
CA LEU A 20 -49.14 -16.24 -21.39
C LEU A 20 -48.87 -14.78 -21.88
N PRO A 21 -49.47 -14.35 -23.01
CA PRO A 21 -48.74 -13.86 -24.17
C PRO A 21 -48.85 -12.35 -24.38
N THR A 22 -47.88 -11.81 -25.11
CA THR A 22 -47.91 -10.49 -25.72
C THR A 22 -49.04 -10.38 -26.74
N THR A 23 -50.12 -9.66 -26.45
CA THR A 23 -50.87 -8.83 -27.43
C THR A 23 -51.94 -8.01 -26.72
N ALA A 24 -51.99 -6.72 -27.07
CA ALA A 24 -52.98 -5.75 -26.63
C ALA A 24 -54.39 -6.07 -27.15
N GLN A 25 -55.39 -6.02 -26.27
CA GLN A 25 -56.78 -5.71 -26.62
C GLN A 25 -57.60 -5.34 -25.37
N GLU A 26 -58.30 -4.21 -25.44
CA GLU A 26 -59.23 -3.70 -24.43
C GLU A 26 -60.37 -4.69 -24.16
N LEU A 27 -60.63 -4.99 -22.88
CA LEU A 27 -61.81 -5.75 -22.43
C LEU A 27 -62.38 -5.10 -21.16
N ASP A 28 -63.59 -4.55 -21.31
CA ASP A 28 -64.41 -3.87 -20.32
C ASP A 28 -64.86 -4.84 -19.19
N GLN A 29 -64.26 -4.72 -18.00
CA GLN A 29 -64.50 -5.58 -16.83
C GLN A 29 -65.48 -5.00 -15.80
N THR A 30 -66.45 -4.19 -16.21
CA THR A 30 -67.44 -3.64 -15.27
C THR A 30 -68.59 -4.61 -14.91
N SER A 31 -68.67 -5.79 -15.56
CA SER A 31 -69.80 -6.73 -15.42
C SER A 31 -69.57 -7.93 -14.48
N HIS A 32 -68.33 -8.24 -14.11
CA HIS A 32 -68.01 -9.40 -13.26
C HIS A 32 -68.12 -9.14 -11.75
N ILE A 33 -67.96 -7.88 -11.31
CA ILE A 33 -67.96 -7.51 -9.89
C ILE A 33 -69.38 -7.52 -9.30
N LYS A 34 -70.42 -7.25 -10.09
CA LYS A 34 -71.83 -7.26 -9.62
C LYS A 34 -72.39 -8.66 -9.34
N ARG A 35 -71.79 -9.73 -9.87
CA ARG A 35 -72.26 -11.12 -9.64
C ARG A 35 -71.72 -11.76 -8.36
N CYS A 36 -70.61 -11.26 -7.80
CA CYS A 36 -70.06 -11.78 -6.54
C CYS A 36 -70.77 -11.23 -5.29
N CYS A 37 -71.24 -9.98 -5.32
CA CYS A 37 -71.91 -9.37 -4.16
C CYS A 37 -73.33 -9.92 -3.87
N HIS A 38 -73.98 -10.60 -4.82
CA HIS A 38 -75.33 -11.15 -4.61
C HIS A 38 -75.35 -12.58 -4.02
N LYS A 39 -74.19 -13.23 -3.85
CA LYS A 39 -74.10 -14.61 -3.33
C LYS A 39 -73.74 -14.73 -1.85
N MET A 40 -73.38 -13.64 -1.16
CA MET A 40 -72.98 -13.66 0.26
C MET A 40 -74.09 -13.29 1.27
N SER A 41 -75.35 -13.11 0.85
CA SER A 41 -76.45 -12.76 1.77
C SER A 41 -77.23 -13.96 2.35
N LYS A 42 -76.66 -15.17 2.35
CA LYS A 42 -77.31 -16.39 2.89
C LYS A 42 -76.42 -17.12 3.91
N TYR A 43 -76.04 -16.45 4.99
CA TYR A 43 -75.69 -17.12 6.24
C TYR A 43 -76.31 -16.36 7.42
N LYS A 44 -77.21 -17.03 8.13
CA LYS A 44 -77.87 -16.55 9.35
C LYS A 44 -76.90 -16.66 10.53
N GLY A 45 -76.83 -15.60 11.34
CA GLY A 45 -76.41 -15.67 12.74
C GLY A 45 -74.99 -15.17 13.05
N ALA A 46 -74.77 -13.87 12.98
CA ALA A 46 -73.79 -13.16 13.80
C ALA A 46 -74.14 -11.66 13.81
N THR A 47 -74.21 -11.08 15.00
CA THR A 47 -74.45 -9.65 15.26
C THR A 47 -73.30 -8.81 14.71
N VAL A 48 -73.58 -7.95 13.73
CA VAL A 48 -72.60 -7.02 13.13
C VAL A 48 -72.75 -5.66 13.81
N SER A 49 -71.76 -5.26 14.61
CA SER A 49 -71.51 -3.85 14.88
C SER A 49 -70.90 -3.22 13.62
N ARG A 50 -71.45 -2.09 13.19
CA ARG A 50 -70.96 -1.33 12.04
C ARG A 50 -69.55 -0.81 12.31
N CYS A 51 -68.56 -1.28 11.55
CA CYS A 51 -67.37 -0.51 11.20
C CYS A 51 -67.23 -0.53 9.68
N THR A 52 -67.59 0.58 9.06
CA THR A 52 -67.39 0.83 7.62
C THR A 52 -66.05 1.53 7.43
N GLN A 53 -64.98 0.79 7.14
CA GLN A 53 -63.76 1.33 6.53
C GLN A 53 -63.75 0.91 5.06
N ASN A 54 -63.88 1.88 4.16
CA ASN A 54 -63.73 1.66 2.72
C ASN A 54 -62.26 1.90 2.36
N VAL A 55 -61.53 0.83 2.03
CA VAL A 55 -60.19 0.89 1.44
C VAL A 55 -60.35 0.95 -0.08
N TYR A 56 -59.87 2.02 -0.72
CA TYR A 56 -59.85 2.12 -2.18
C TYR A 56 -58.45 1.84 -2.70
N PHE A 57 -58.34 0.87 -3.61
CA PHE A 57 -57.12 0.60 -4.37
C PHE A 57 -57.17 1.38 -5.69
N LYS A 58 -56.20 2.25 -5.95
CA LYS A 58 -56.06 2.93 -7.25
C LYS A 58 -54.79 2.45 -7.93
N ILE A 59 -54.95 1.81 -9.09
CA ILE A 59 -53.85 1.39 -9.96
C ILE A 59 -53.55 2.59 -10.88
N LEU A 60 -52.33 3.15 -10.79
CA LEU A 60 -51.81 4.11 -11.76
C LEU A 60 -50.81 3.42 -12.69
N ASN A 61 -50.92 3.69 -13.99
CA ASN A 61 -50.10 3.10 -15.05
C ASN A 61 -48.61 3.29 -14.73
N GLY A 62 -47.93 2.19 -14.38
CA GLY A 62 -46.55 2.20 -13.89
C GLY A 62 -46.30 1.36 -12.62
N GLY A 63 -47.33 0.73 -12.04
CA GLY A 63 -47.15 -0.21 -10.93
C GLY A 63 -47.18 0.41 -9.53
N LEU A 64 -47.73 1.63 -9.39
CA LEU A 64 -48.03 2.21 -8.08
C LEU A 64 -49.34 1.61 -7.52
N ILE A 65 -49.28 1.06 -6.30
CA ILE A 65 -50.47 0.74 -5.48
C ILE A 65 -50.46 1.71 -4.30
N GLY A 66 -51.25 2.78 -4.40
CA GLY A 66 -51.50 3.66 -3.25
C GLY A 66 -52.66 3.13 -2.40
N ILE A 67 -52.46 3.06 -1.09
CA ILE A 67 -53.53 2.85 -0.10
C ILE A 67 -54.15 4.21 0.22
N VAL A 68 -55.42 4.42 -0.15
CA VAL A 68 -56.19 5.59 0.31
C VAL A 68 -57.18 5.11 1.36
N ALA A 69 -56.88 5.35 2.63
CA ALA A 69 -57.83 5.22 3.73
C ALA A 69 -58.59 6.56 3.86
N GLY A 70 -59.82 6.60 3.35
CA GLY A 70 -60.70 7.76 3.51
C GLY A 70 -61.56 7.62 4.75
N GLY A 71 -61.15 8.25 5.86
CA GLY A 71 -62.02 8.52 7.00
C GLY A 71 -62.64 9.90 6.85
N CYS A 72 -63.97 9.99 6.80
CA CYS A 72 -64.67 11.25 7.01
C CYS A 72 -64.77 11.47 8.51
N ASP A 73 -63.82 12.22 9.09
CA ASP A 73 -63.97 13.10 10.25
C ASP A 73 -62.59 13.76 10.49
N GLY A 74 -62.58 15.03 10.88
CA GLY A 74 -61.45 15.98 10.77
C GLY A 74 -60.22 15.76 11.66
N GLU A 75 -59.92 14.52 12.06
CA GLU A 75 -58.66 14.13 12.72
C GLU A 75 -58.05 12.97 11.93
N PHE A 76 -57.21 13.28 10.94
CA PHE A 76 -56.50 12.26 10.18
C PHE A 76 -55.28 11.77 10.99
N ASN A 77 -55.23 10.45 11.21
CA ASN A 77 -54.27 9.76 12.05
C ASN A 77 -52.82 9.88 11.49
N MET A 78 -51.86 10.20 12.37
CA MET A 78 -50.43 10.39 12.06
C MET A 78 -49.83 9.23 11.24
N ASP A 79 -50.32 8.02 11.49
CA ASP A 79 -49.94 6.76 10.83
C ASP A 79 -50.02 6.80 9.30
N VAL A 80 -51.04 7.47 8.75
CA VAL A 80 -51.25 7.52 7.29
C VAL A 80 -50.27 8.49 6.63
N ARG A 81 -49.93 9.59 7.32
CA ARG A 81 -48.94 10.58 6.84
C ARG A 81 -47.55 9.97 6.82
N LEU A 82 -47.17 9.26 7.90
CA LEU A 82 -45.88 8.60 8.03
C LEU A 82 -45.70 7.48 7.00
N ALA A 83 -46.72 6.63 6.78
CA ALA A 83 -46.63 5.55 5.80
C ALA A 83 -46.40 6.07 4.36
N GLN A 84 -47.05 7.17 3.99
CA GLN A 84 -46.84 7.80 2.67
C GLN A 84 -45.46 8.46 2.54
N LEU A 85 -44.95 9.04 3.63
CA LEU A 85 -43.62 9.63 3.67
C LEU A 85 -42.52 8.56 3.53
N LEU A 86 -42.67 7.42 4.19
CA LEU A 86 -41.75 6.30 4.10
C LEU A 86 -41.74 5.68 2.70
N ASP A 87 -42.91 5.47 2.10
CA ASP A 87 -43.03 5.02 0.70
C ASP A 87 -42.36 6.00 -0.26
N PHE A 88 -42.47 7.31 0.00
CA PHE A 88 -41.77 8.33 -0.77
C PHE A 88 -40.24 8.23 -0.65
N ILE A 89 -39.69 8.15 0.57
CA ILE A 89 -38.24 8.03 0.81
C ILE A 89 -37.71 6.79 0.08
N VAL A 90 -38.39 5.65 0.24
CA VAL A 90 -37.99 4.37 -0.36
C VAL A 90 -37.99 4.40 -1.88
N ASN A 91 -38.99 5.05 -2.50
CA ASN A 91 -39.09 5.12 -3.95
C ASN A 91 -38.16 6.18 -4.58
N THR A 92 -37.75 7.19 -3.80
CA THR A 92 -36.89 8.27 -4.29
C THR A 92 -35.41 8.00 -4.07
N THR A 93 -35.04 7.23 -3.05
CA THR A 93 -33.65 6.82 -2.86
C THR A 93 -33.36 5.55 -3.67
N ALA A 94 -32.32 5.58 -4.50
CA ALA A 94 -31.93 4.43 -5.32
C ALA A 94 -31.30 3.26 -4.52
N SER A 95 -31.39 3.28 -3.18
CA SER A 95 -30.81 2.26 -2.30
C SER A 95 -31.66 1.00 -2.27
N ARG A 96 -30.99 -0.15 -2.21
CA ARG A 96 -31.63 -1.49 -2.12
C ARG A 96 -31.79 -2.01 -0.70
N GLN A 97 -31.38 -1.27 0.33
CA GLN A 97 -31.44 -1.71 1.72
C GLN A 97 -31.80 -0.55 2.63
N TYR A 98 -32.80 -0.78 3.49
CA TYR A 98 -33.35 0.19 4.42
C TYR A 98 -33.34 -0.37 5.83
N TYR A 99 -32.97 0.47 6.78
CA TYR A 99 -32.91 0.13 8.20
C TYR A 99 -33.85 1.04 8.96
N ILE A 100 -34.84 0.48 9.65
CA ILE A 100 -35.76 1.25 10.49
C ILE A 100 -35.34 1.03 11.93
N VAL A 101 -34.96 2.10 12.62
CA VAL A 101 -34.59 2.09 14.04
C VAL A 101 -35.72 2.76 14.81
N TYR A 102 -36.34 2.06 15.75
CA TYR A 102 -37.49 2.55 16.51
C TYR A 102 -37.34 2.30 18.02
N ASP A 103 -38.16 3.02 18.79
CA ASP A 103 -38.21 2.94 20.24
C ASP A 103 -39.65 3.20 20.75
N ASP A 104 -40.03 2.51 21.83
CA ASP A 104 -41.36 2.57 22.46
C ASP A 104 -41.66 3.94 23.12
N GLN A 105 -40.65 4.78 23.34
CA GLN A 105 -40.78 6.12 23.93
C GLN A 105 -40.99 7.25 22.89
N GLY A 106 -40.99 6.96 21.58
CA GLY A 106 -41.05 7.98 20.50
C GLY A 106 -42.29 7.90 19.59
N ILE A 107 -42.15 8.42 18.36
CA ILE A 107 -43.18 8.43 17.30
C ILE A 107 -43.78 7.03 17.07
N ALA A 108 -42.95 6.00 17.23
CA ALA A 108 -43.37 4.60 17.07
C ALA A 108 -44.44 4.15 18.06
N ARG A 109 -44.65 4.85 19.19
CA ARG A 109 -45.71 4.54 20.18
C ARG A 109 -47.12 4.66 19.59
N ASN A 110 -47.30 5.51 18.58
CA ASN A 110 -48.57 5.73 17.91
C ASN A 110 -48.72 4.89 16.62
N VAL A 111 -47.65 4.27 16.13
CA VAL A 111 -47.59 3.63 14.80
C VAL A 111 -47.70 2.11 14.91
N ASP A 112 -48.66 1.50 14.21
CA ASP A 112 -48.75 0.04 14.10
C ASP A 112 -47.58 -0.51 13.27
N LEU A 113 -46.64 -1.19 13.93
CA LEU A 113 -45.48 -1.85 13.31
C LEU A 113 -45.86 -2.83 12.20
N ASN A 114 -47.07 -3.41 12.23
CA ASN A 114 -47.55 -4.27 11.15
C ASN A 114 -47.85 -3.49 9.85
N MET A 115 -48.20 -2.20 9.97
CA MET A 115 -48.41 -1.31 8.83
C MET A 115 -47.08 -0.94 8.17
N LEU A 116 -46.02 -0.74 8.97
CA LEU A 116 -44.64 -0.56 8.47
C LEU A 116 -44.14 -1.79 7.71
N MET A 117 -44.44 -3.00 8.20
CA MET A 117 -44.13 -4.26 7.52
C MET A 117 -44.97 -4.51 6.26
N ALA A 118 -46.14 -3.86 6.14
CA ALA A 118 -47.07 -4.01 5.02
C ALA A 118 -46.85 -2.99 3.89
N ILE A 119 -45.95 -2.01 4.05
CA ILE A 119 -45.51 -1.15 2.96
C ILE A 119 -44.91 -2.07 1.89
N PRO A 120 -45.44 -2.09 0.66
CA PRO A 120 -44.87 -2.91 -0.39
C PRO A 120 -43.54 -2.28 -0.80
N PHE A 121 -42.47 -2.62 -0.10
CA PHE A 121 -41.08 -2.40 -0.53
C PHE A 121 -40.87 -3.25 -1.79
N GLY A 122 -41.47 -2.83 -2.91
CA GLY A 122 -41.76 -3.69 -4.03
C GLY A 122 -40.49 -4.27 -4.64
N SER A 123 -40.27 -5.59 -4.55
CA SER A 123 -39.29 -6.37 -5.34
C SER A 123 -37.81 -5.88 -5.40
N LEU A 124 -37.42 -4.81 -4.69
CA LEU A 124 -36.17 -4.07 -4.97
C LEU A 124 -35.25 -3.86 -3.75
N GLY A 125 -35.65 -4.24 -2.53
CA GLY A 125 -34.73 -4.14 -1.39
C GLY A 125 -35.13 -4.89 -0.11
N ASP A 126 -34.11 -5.30 0.66
CA ASP A 126 -34.26 -5.92 1.99
C ASP A 126 -34.43 -4.82 3.05
N THR A 127 -35.47 -4.93 3.87
CA THR A 127 -35.70 -4.02 5.01
C THR A 127 -35.41 -4.76 6.31
N SER A 128 -34.59 -4.18 7.18
CA SER A 128 -34.35 -4.72 8.53
C SER A 128 -34.80 -3.71 9.57
N ILE A 129 -35.47 -4.19 10.61
CA ILE A 129 -36.00 -3.36 11.69
C ILE A 129 -35.17 -3.64 12.94
N TYR A 130 -34.67 -2.58 13.57
CA TYR A 130 -33.92 -2.62 14.82
C TYR A 130 -34.70 -1.89 15.90
N GLU A 131 -34.87 -2.55 17.03
CA GLU A 131 -35.34 -1.93 18.26
C GLU A 131 -34.10 -1.41 19.02
N TYR A 132 -34.10 -0.13 19.36
CA TYR A 132 -32.91 0.59 19.85
C TYR A 132 -32.24 -0.08 21.05
N GLU A 133 -33.00 -0.42 22.11
CA GLU A 133 -32.44 -0.98 23.34
C GLU A 133 -31.86 -2.40 23.18
N SER A 134 -32.43 -3.21 22.28
CA SER A 134 -32.07 -4.64 22.14
C SER A 134 -31.02 -4.91 21.06
N SER A 135 -30.77 -3.95 20.14
CA SER A 135 -30.04 -4.19 18.89
C SER A 135 -28.76 -3.37 18.69
N ASN A 136 -28.28 -2.63 19.70
CA ASN A 136 -27.10 -1.76 19.56
C ASN A 136 -25.85 -2.48 19.04
N THR A 137 -25.52 -3.67 19.56
CA THR A 137 -24.34 -4.43 19.11
C THR A 137 -24.47 -4.92 17.66
N LEU A 138 -25.65 -5.37 17.25
CA LEU A 138 -25.92 -5.82 15.89
C LEU A 138 -25.87 -4.65 14.90
N MET A 139 -26.36 -3.48 15.29
CA MET A 139 -26.28 -2.25 14.50
C MET A 139 -24.83 -1.81 14.30
N GLU A 140 -23.99 -1.88 15.34
CA GLU A 140 -22.56 -1.59 15.21
C GLU A 140 -21.87 -2.51 14.21
N GLU A 141 -22.07 -3.82 14.32
CA GLU A 141 -21.50 -4.80 13.40
C GLU A 141 -21.96 -4.55 11.96
N THR A 142 -23.23 -4.18 11.81
CA THR A 142 -23.85 -3.83 10.53
C THR A 142 -23.18 -2.58 9.93
N ILE A 143 -23.05 -1.48 10.68
CA ILE A 143 -22.39 -0.26 10.23
C ILE A 143 -20.91 -0.54 9.87
N LYS A 144 -20.19 -1.29 10.72
CA LYS A 144 -18.78 -1.66 10.49
C LYS A 144 -18.61 -2.48 9.20
N SER A 145 -19.58 -3.33 8.86
CA SER A 145 -19.55 -4.12 7.63
C SER A 145 -19.58 -3.25 6.35
N TYR A 146 -20.13 -2.03 6.45
CA TYR A 146 -20.33 -1.11 5.32
C TYR A 146 -19.23 -0.07 5.12
N TYR A 147 -18.21 -0.02 5.97
CA TYR A 147 -17.09 0.92 5.82
C TYR A 147 -16.34 0.83 4.49
N HIS A 148 -16.40 -0.32 3.84
CA HIS A 148 -15.72 -0.56 2.58
C HIS A 148 -16.67 -0.70 1.38
N THR A 149 -17.99 -0.51 1.59
CA THR A 149 -18.98 -0.62 0.52
C THR A 149 -19.27 0.74 -0.11
N VAL A 150 -19.44 0.73 -1.44
CA VAL A 150 -19.72 1.93 -2.24
C VAL A 150 -21.22 2.28 -2.26
N GLU A 151 -22.08 1.32 -1.95
CA GLU A 151 -23.52 1.52 -1.99
C GLU A 151 -24.03 2.23 -0.74
N MET A 152 -24.90 3.23 -0.94
CA MET A 152 -25.58 3.92 0.14
C MET A 152 -26.58 3.01 0.87
N ARG A 153 -26.69 3.20 2.18
CA ARG A 153 -27.65 2.56 3.08
C ARG A 153 -28.41 3.64 3.83
N ASN A 154 -29.73 3.51 3.83
CA ASN A 154 -30.61 4.50 4.44
C ASN A 154 -31.13 3.98 5.76
N PHE A 155 -30.81 4.71 6.82
CA PHE A 155 -31.32 4.50 8.17
C PHE A 155 -32.44 5.50 8.40
N ILE A 156 -33.60 5.02 8.85
CA ILE A 156 -34.76 5.83 9.18
C ILE A 156 -34.97 5.70 10.69
N LEU A 157 -34.87 6.82 11.39
CA LEU A 157 -34.91 6.88 12.84
C LEU A 157 -36.26 7.40 13.32
N LEU A 158 -36.95 6.60 14.13
CA LEU A 158 -38.25 6.85 14.75
C LEU A 158 -38.14 6.80 16.28
N THR A 159 -37.16 7.49 16.86
CA THR A 159 -36.84 7.45 18.30
C THR A 159 -37.12 8.78 18.98
N GLY A 160 -37.32 8.78 20.30
CA GLY A 160 -37.45 10.01 21.09
C GLY A 160 -36.16 10.85 21.13
N LYS A 161 -36.24 12.08 21.67
CA LYS A 161 -35.10 13.02 21.73
C LYS A 161 -33.88 12.44 22.45
N GLU A 162 -34.06 11.89 23.66
CA GLU A 162 -32.95 11.39 24.50
C GLU A 162 -32.20 10.24 23.81
N ASN A 163 -32.94 9.23 23.33
CA ASN A 163 -32.37 8.08 22.63
C ASN A 163 -31.71 8.45 21.29
N THR A 164 -32.21 9.48 20.61
CA THR A 164 -31.57 10.01 19.39
C THR A 164 -30.21 10.62 19.70
N LEU A 165 -30.10 11.43 20.75
CA LEU A 165 -28.84 12.06 21.14
C LEU A 165 -27.84 11.02 21.62
N GLU A 166 -28.26 10.06 22.46
CA GLU A 166 -27.41 8.96 22.90
C GLU A 166 -26.89 8.13 21.73
N LEU A 167 -27.71 7.85 20.72
CA LEU A 167 -27.30 7.14 19.51
C LEU A 167 -26.17 7.86 18.78
N PHE A 168 -26.32 9.17 18.53
CA PHE A 168 -25.30 9.92 17.81
C PHE A 168 -24.03 10.15 18.66
N GLU A 169 -24.16 10.27 19.98
CA GLU A 169 -23.02 10.26 20.90
C GLU A 169 -22.29 8.92 20.87
N HIS A 170 -23.02 7.80 20.81
CA HIS A 170 -22.47 6.47 20.69
C HIS A 170 -21.76 6.25 19.35
N ILE A 171 -22.35 6.72 18.24
CA ILE A 171 -21.73 6.72 16.91
C ILE A 171 -20.42 7.52 16.92
N ARG A 172 -20.43 8.70 17.54
CA ARG A 172 -19.25 9.55 17.65
C ARG A 172 -18.15 8.91 18.49
N THR A 173 -18.49 8.41 19.68
CA THR A 173 -17.53 7.86 20.64
C THR A 173 -16.89 6.56 20.15
N ASN A 174 -17.64 5.74 19.41
CA ASN A 174 -17.14 4.49 18.85
C ASN A 174 -16.58 4.63 17.41
N HIS A 175 -16.47 5.85 16.89
CA HIS A 175 -15.99 6.15 15.53
C HIS A 175 -16.76 5.39 14.44
N LEU A 176 -18.10 5.36 14.54
CA LEU A 176 -18.98 4.62 13.63
C LEU A 176 -19.40 5.38 12.37
N GLU A 177 -18.74 6.50 12.11
CA GLU A 177 -19.03 7.39 10.99
C GLU A 177 -18.78 6.69 9.64
N SER A 178 -19.73 6.82 8.72
CA SER A 178 -19.63 6.23 7.39
C SER A 178 -20.37 7.07 6.37
N PRO A 179 -19.70 7.52 5.28
CA PRO A 179 -20.35 8.29 4.23
C PRO A 179 -21.31 7.44 3.40
N SER A 180 -21.23 6.11 3.52
CA SER A 180 -22.15 5.16 2.89
C SER A 180 -23.44 4.98 3.69
N CYS A 181 -23.55 5.55 4.89
CA CYS A 181 -24.74 5.50 5.72
C CYS A 181 -25.39 6.89 5.76
N HIS A 182 -26.66 6.99 5.35
CA HIS A 182 -27.44 8.21 5.41
C HIS A 182 -28.59 8.04 6.41
N TRP A 183 -28.75 9.00 7.32
CA TRP A 183 -29.75 8.94 8.38
C TRP A 183 -30.88 9.92 8.11
N TYR A 184 -32.11 9.43 8.05
CA TYR A 184 -33.32 10.22 7.98
C TYR A 184 -33.95 10.28 9.38
N LEU A 185 -33.94 11.47 9.97
CA LEU A 185 -34.50 11.73 11.29
C LEU A 185 -35.87 12.36 11.14
N ILE A 186 -36.90 11.72 11.67
CA ILE A 186 -38.26 12.27 11.71
C ILE A 186 -38.45 12.91 13.08
N LEU A 187 -38.64 14.24 13.10
CA LEU A 187 -38.68 15.05 14.31
C LEU A 187 -40.11 15.57 14.56
N GLU A 188 -40.70 15.18 15.68
CA GLU A 188 -41.95 15.78 16.21
C GLU A 188 -41.68 17.16 16.84
N GLU A 189 -40.58 17.27 17.59
CA GLU A 189 -40.12 18.52 18.20
C GLU A 189 -38.80 18.98 17.57
N ASP A 190 -38.56 20.30 17.50
CA ASP A 190 -37.32 20.83 16.94
C ASP A 190 -36.17 20.75 17.94
N PHE A 191 -35.43 19.65 17.88
CA PHE A 191 -34.13 19.47 18.54
C PHE A 191 -32.99 19.29 17.53
N SER A 192 -33.17 19.81 16.30
CA SER A 192 -32.18 19.69 15.22
C SER A 192 -30.81 20.26 15.59
N GLN A 193 -30.77 21.37 16.33
CA GLN A 193 -29.53 21.98 16.80
C GLN A 193 -28.77 21.10 17.79
N ASP A 194 -29.48 20.45 18.73
CA ASP A 194 -28.85 19.54 19.70
C ASP A 194 -28.19 18.36 18.98
N VAL A 195 -28.79 17.87 17.88
CA VAL A 195 -28.18 16.82 17.05
C VAL A 195 -26.97 17.36 16.28
N LEU A 196 -27.05 18.55 15.68
CA LEU A 196 -25.94 19.18 14.96
C LEU A 196 -24.68 19.35 15.83
N ASP A 197 -24.85 19.66 17.12
CA ASP A 197 -23.75 19.83 18.06
C ASP A 197 -23.02 18.51 18.40
N VAL A 198 -23.70 17.37 18.24
CA VAL A 198 -23.14 16.02 18.46
C VAL A 198 -22.57 15.41 17.17
N LEU A 199 -22.99 15.88 16.00
CA LEU A 199 -22.61 15.30 14.71
C LEU A 199 -21.19 15.68 14.27
N ASN A 200 -20.50 14.69 13.70
CA ASN A 200 -19.25 14.89 12.97
C ASN A 200 -19.49 14.87 11.45
N GLU A 201 -18.56 15.48 10.70
CA GLU A 201 -18.64 15.67 9.24
C GLU A 201 -18.84 14.37 8.43
N GLY A 202 -18.39 13.24 8.98
CA GLY A 202 -18.56 11.92 8.38
C GLY A 202 -19.99 11.35 8.45
N THR A 203 -20.87 11.89 9.29
CA THR A 203 -22.25 11.41 9.46
C THR A 203 -23.22 12.29 8.68
N GLN A 204 -23.86 11.72 7.66
CA GLN A 204 -24.88 12.41 6.90
C GLN A 204 -26.26 12.24 7.53
N VAL A 205 -26.91 13.36 7.82
CA VAL A 205 -28.25 13.38 8.41
C VAL A 205 -29.17 14.28 7.57
N SER A 206 -30.38 13.80 7.33
CA SER A 206 -31.49 14.59 6.82
C SER A 206 -32.59 14.66 7.87
N PHE A 207 -32.93 15.89 8.29
CA PHE A 207 -34.01 16.14 9.22
C PHE A 207 -35.33 16.35 8.44
N LEU A 208 -36.34 15.56 8.82
CA LEU A 208 -37.72 15.71 8.41
C LEU A 208 -38.51 16.22 9.59
N ARG A 209 -38.79 17.52 9.59
CA ARG A 209 -39.55 18.18 10.64
C ARG A 209 -41.01 18.32 10.23
N GLU A 210 -41.92 17.91 11.11
CA GLU A 210 -43.34 18.18 10.93
C GLU A 210 -43.69 19.64 11.28
N ASP A 211 -44.49 20.29 10.42
CA ASP A 211 -44.94 21.67 10.52
C ASP A 211 -46.43 21.72 10.08
N GLU A 212 -47.34 21.49 11.02
CA GLU A 212 -48.82 21.39 10.88
C GLU A 212 -49.33 20.44 9.78
N ASP A 213 -49.21 20.84 8.51
CA ASP A 213 -49.69 20.13 7.31
C ASP A 213 -48.55 19.83 6.31
N GLN A 214 -47.31 20.10 6.68
CA GLN A 214 -46.13 19.94 5.82
C GLN A 214 -44.95 19.34 6.58
N PHE A 215 -44.10 18.59 5.88
CA PHE A 215 -42.79 18.18 6.37
C PHE A 215 -41.72 19.02 5.68
N ARG A 216 -40.89 19.71 6.47
CA ARG A 216 -39.72 20.42 5.96
C ARG A 216 -38.53 19.48 5.99
N LEU A 217 -37.88 19.30 4.83
CA LEU A 217 -36.67 18.49 4.70
C LEU A 217 -35.45 19.40 4.68
N SER A 218 -34.49 19.11 5.56
CA SER A 218 -33.17 19.76 5.55
C SER A 218 -32.08 18.69 5.66
N HIS A 219 -30.90 18.95 5.11
CA HIS A 219 -29.75 18.06 5.21
C HIS A 219 -28.58 18.75 5.91
N THR A 220 -27.75 17.97 6.58
CA THR A 220 -26.54 18.47 7.22
C THR A 220 -25.45 18.78 6.20
N TYR A 221 -24.75 19.89 6.42
CA TYR A 221 -23.56 20.27 5.67
C TYR A 221 -22.58 21.01 6.60
N VAL A 222 -21.30 21.04 6.23
CA VAL A 222 -20.30 21.81 6.97
C VAL A 222 -20.09 23.16 6.27
N ASN A 223 -20.17 24.24 7.03
CA ASN A 223 -19.93 25.60 6.53
C ASN A 223 -18.41 25.89 6.40
N ILE A 224 -18.06 27.03 5.79
CA ILE A 224 -16.69 27.52 5.60
C ILE A 224 -15.91 27.62 6.93
N ASP A 225 -16.62 27.90 8.04
CA ASP A 225 -16.06 28.01 9.39
C ASP A 225 -15.88 26.65 10.10
N ASN A 226 -16.00 25.52 9.39
CA ASN A 226 -15.93 24.16 9.92
C ASN A 226 -17.06 23.80 10.91
N ILE A 227 -18.17 24.55 10.91
CA ILE A 227 -19.32 24.33 11.79
C ILE A 227 -20.39 23.52 11.05
N MET A 228 -20.96 22.52 11.73
CA MET A 228 -22.12 21.78 11.26
C MET A 228 -23.36 22.67 11.18
N SER A 229 -23.98 22.73 10.01
CA SER A 229 -25.18 23.49 9.73
C SER A 229 -26.17 22.64 8.95
N GLN A 230 -27.40 23.14 8.78
CA GLN A 230 -28.44 22.48 8.01
C GLN A 230 -28.90 23.36 6.85
N ASN A 231 -29.05 22.78 5.67
CA ASN A 231 -29.53 23.46 4.48
C ASN A 231 -30.92 22.93 4.11
N ASN A 232 -31.84 23.84 3.77
CA ASN A 232 -33.21 23.49 3.45
C ASN A 232 -33.28 22.90 2.02
N VAL A 233 -33.74 21.65 1.90
CA VAL A 233 -33.89 20.93 0.62
C VAL A 233 -35.24 21.26 -0.02
N GLY A 234 -36.27 21.44 0.82
CA GLY A 234 -37.61 21.72 0.34
C GLY A 234 -38.68 21.26 1.32
N VAL A 235 -39.91 21.19 0.81
CA VAL A 235 -41.08 20.92 1.62
C VAL A 235 -41.94 19.86 0.95
N TRP A 236 -42.38 18.90 1.75
CA TRP A 236 -43.39 17.91 1.39
C TRP A 236 -44.71 18.32 2.03
N SER A 237 -45.73 18.62 1.23
CA SER A 237 -47.02 19.09 1.74
C SER A 237 -48.14 18.11 1.44
N TRP A 238 -49.00 17.89 2.43
CA TRP A 238 -50.21 17.09 2.29
C TRP A 238 -51.42 18.02 2.44
N ARG A 239 -52.15 18.28 1.34
CA ARG A 239 -53.40 19.06 1.40
C ARG A 239 -54.60 18.13 1.40
N ALA A 240 -55.45 18.25 2.41
CA ALA A 240 -56.69 17.49 2.55
C ALA A 240 -57.69 17.70 1.39
N ASP A 241 -57.59 18.79 0.62
CA ASP A 241 -58.50 19.12 -0.50
C ASP A 241 -58.17 18.37 -1.80
N ARG A 242 -56.96 17.80 -1.91
CA ARG A 242 -56.47 17.11 -3.10
C ARG A 242 -55.86 15.79 -2.67
N SER A 243 -56.43 14.68 -3.15
CA SER A 243 -55.93 13.31 -2.97
C SER A 243 -54.56 13.03 -3.62
N THR A 244 -53.76 14.06 -3.89
CA THR A 244 -52.44 14.00 -4.50
C THR A 244 -51.46 14.85 -3.68
N PRO A 245 -50.42 14.24 -3.07
CA PRO A 245 -49.38 14.97 -2.37
C PRO A 245 -48.65 15.91 -3.34
N HIS A 246 -48.38 17.14 -2.92
CA HIS A 246 -47.59 18.10 -3.67
C HIS A 246 -46.18 18.17 -3.06
N TRP A 247 -45.20 17.66 -3.81
CA TRP A 247 -43.79 17.70 -3.45
C TRP A 247 -43.11 18.88 -4.13
N PHE A 248 -42.42 19.73 -3.36
CA PHE A 248 -41.45 20.69 -3.87
C PHE A 248 -40.11 20.36 -3.20
N LEU A 249 -39.51 19.26 -3.63
CA LEU A 249 -38.24 18.75 -3.13
C LEU A 249 -37.24 18.78 -4.28
N SER A 250 -36.06 19.35 -4.05
CA SER A 250 -34.95 19.15 -4.98
C SER A 250 -34.52 17.68 -4.91
N SER A 251 -34.57 16.98 -6.04
CA SER A 251 -33.94 15.66 -6.18
C SER A 251 -32.46 15.86 -6.51
N PRO A 252 -31.52 15.11 -5.89
CA PRO A 252 -31.72 14.00 -4.93
C PRO A 252 -31.95 14.45 -3.48
N LEU A 253 -32.62 13.60 -2.67
CA LEU A 253 -32.92 13.88 -1.25
C LEU A 253 -31.67 13.90 -0.36
N ALA A 254 -30.67 13.08 -0.69
CA ALA A 254 -29.36 13.10 -0.06
C ALA A 254 -28.36 13.81 -0.98
N PRO A 255 -27.51 14.70 -0.44
CA PRO A 255 -26.51 15.40 -1.25
C PRO A 255 -25.47 14.41 -1.80
N ASN A 256 -25.16 14.53 -3.08
CA ASN A 256 -24.07 13.76 -3.69
C ASN A 256 -22.73 14.30 -3.16
N LEU A 257 -22.09 13.55 -2.26
CA LEU A 257 -20.83 13.93 -1.63
C LEU A 257 -19.73 14.31 -2.64
N ARG A 258 -19.72 13.67 -3.81
CA ARG A 258 -18.72 13.96 -4.85
C ARG A 258 -18.92 15.32 -5.50
N GLU A 259 -20.15 15.81 -5.52
CA GLU A 259 -20.47 17.14 -6.04
C GLU A 259 -20.26 18.21 -4.97
N VAL A 260 -20.64 17.91 -3.72
CA VAL A 260 -20.41 18.81 -2.58
C VAL A 260 -18.92 19.06 -2.38
N TYR A 261 -18.12 18.01 -2.26
CA TYR A 261 -16.67 18.13 -2.00
C TYR A 261 -15.85 18.37 -3.27
N LYS A 262 -16.48 18.69 -4.40
CA LYS A 262 -15.77 19.17 -5.59
C LYS A 262 -15.13 20.53 -5.34
N ASP A 263 -15.75 21.34 -4.49
CA ASP A 263 -15.32 22.68 -4.10
C ASP A 263 -15.58 22.87 -2.60
N PHE A 264 -14.51 23.06 -1.82
CA PHE A 264 -14.57 23.28 -0.38
C PHE A 264 -14.92 24.74 0.00
N GLY A 265 -15.11 25.63 -0.97
CA GLY A 265 -15.57 27.00 -0.74
C GLY A 265 -14.57 27.88 0.01
N GLY A 266 -13.28 27.55 -0.02
CA GLY A 266 -12.22 28.27 0.69
C GLY A 266 -12.07 27.88 2.16
N ARG A 267 -12.80 26.86 2.63
CA ARG A 267 -12.70 26.30 3.98
C ARG A 267 -11.26 25.98 4.38
N THR A 268 -10.93 26.15 5.66
CA THR A 268 -9.60 25.81 6.19
C THR A 268 -9.61 24.39 6.77
N VAL A 269 -8.75 23.52 6.24
CA VAL A 269 -8.60 22.12 6.65
C VAL A 269 -7.31 21.93 7.43
N ILE A 270 -7.35 21.16 8.52
CA ILE A 270 -6.20 20.94 9.39
C ILE A 270 -5.44 19.70 8.91
N ASN A 271 -4.20 19.90 8.50
CA ASN A 271 -3.33 18.85 8.01
C ASN A 271 -2.20 18.53 9.00
N CYS A 272 -2.03 17.27 9.34
CA CYS A 272 -0.93 16.82 10.22
C CYS A 272 0.26 16.29 9.41
N VAL A 273 1.46 16.79 9.72
CA VAL A 273 2.70 16.44 9.01
C VAL A 273 3.87 16.20 9.98
N LEU A 274 4.98 15.72 9.42
CA LEU A 274 6.29 15.67 10.05
C LEU A 274 7.28 16.37 9.14
N ASP A 275 8.28 17.00 9.75
CA ASP A 275 9.45 17.45 9.03
C ASP A 275 10.29 16.23 8.61
N ASN A 276 10.21 15.90 7.33
CA ASN A 276 10.89 14.78 6.70
C ASN A 276 11.18 15.11 5.23
N TRP A 277 12.20 15.94 5.00
CA TRP A 277 12.77 16.11 3.67
C TRP A 277 13.24 14.77 3.11
N PRO A 278 12.95 14.37 1.85
CA PRO A 278 12.48 15.19 0.72
C PRO A 278 10.96 15.18 0.50
N PHE A 279 10.18 14.57 1.40
CA PHE A 279 8.74 14.44 1.24
C PHE A 279 8.03 15.70 1.70
N PHE A 280 8.34 16.17 2.91
CA PHE A 280 7.73 17.35 3.49
C PHE A 280 8.77 18.13 4.28
N ASP A 281 9.12 19.32 3.82
CA ASP A 281 10.07 20.23 4.45
C ASP A 281 9.29 21.38 5.10
N VAL A 282 9.55 21.63 6.38
CA VAL A 282 8.82 22.62 7.18
C VAL A 282 9.75 23.76 7.57
N ASP A 283 9.36 24.98 7.22
CA ASP A 283 10.04 26.19 7.69
C ASP A 283 9.46 26.62 9.03
N PHE A 284 10.35 26.76 10.01
CA PHE A 284 10.05 27.21 11.36
C PHE A 284 10.37 28.70 11.57
N MET A 285 11.01 29.36 10.60
CA MET A 285 11.56 30.71 10.76
C MET A 285 10.98 31.71 9.75
N SER A 286 10.98 32.99 10.10
CA SER A 286 10.76 34.09 9.13
C SER A 286 11.88 35.11 9.19
N ASP A 287 12.50 35.41 8.05
CA ASP A 287 13.39 36.56 7.87
C ASP A 287 12.57 37.86 7.82
N VAL A 288 12.11 38.33 8.97
CA VAL A 288 11.54 39.68 9.11
C VAL A 288 12.51 40.52 9.95
N GLY A 289 13.59 40.98 9.30
CA GLY A 289 14.56 41.94 9.80
C GLY A 289 15.27 41.57 11.11
N ASP A 290 16.48 41.03 11.05
CA ASP A 290 17.45 40.80 12.15
C ASP A 290 16.95 40.14 13.47
N THR A 291 15.66 39.82 13.60
CA THR A 291 15.07 39.13 14.76
C THR A 291 14.31 37.89 14.29
N LEU A 292 14.83 36.72 14.66
CA LEU A 292 14.18 35.43 14.46
C LEU A 292 12.98 35.33 15.43
N THR A 293 11.76 35.41 14.90
CA THR A 293 10.52 35.13 15.67
C THR A 293 9.97 33.77 15.25
N ASP A 294 9.61 32.92 16.23
CA ASP A 294 8.88 31.67 15.99
C ASP A 294 7.57 31.97 15.26
N ARG A 295 7.39 31.37 14.08
CA ARG A 295 6.14 31.43 13.31
C ARG A 295 5.42 30.08 13.42
N ASP A 296 4.10 30.09 13.20
CA ASP A 296 3.37 28.87 12.89
C ASP A 296 4.02 28.13 11.71
N PRO A 297 4.16 26.79 11.77
CA PRO A 297 4.90 26.00 10.80
C PRO A 297 4.33 26.15 9.38
N GLN A 298 5.19 26.44 8.41
CA GLN A 298 4.82 26.63 7.01
C GLN A 298 5.51 25.60 6.12
N PRO A 299 4.89 25.17 5.00
CA PRO A 299 5.53 24.24 4.08
C PRO A 299 6.59 24.97 3.24
N ALA A 300 7.85 24.51 3.33
CA ALA A 300 8.96 25.05 2.55
C ALA A 300 9.09 24.38 1.17
N GLY A 301 8.90 23.05 1.12
CA GLY A 301 9.09 22.26 -0.09
C GLY A 301 8.93 20.76 0.11
N GLY A 302 9.15 20.00 -0.95
CA GLY A 302 9.05 18.54 -0.94
C GLY A 302 7.92 17.98 -1.82
N ILE A 303 7.98 16.68 -2.04
CA ILE A 303 7.08 15.94 -2.94
C ILE A 303 5.63 16.04 -2.46
N ASP A 304 5.41 15.86 -1.16
CA ASP A 304 4.08 15.83 -0.55
C ASP A 304 3.49 17.23 -0.39
N VAL A 305 4.34 18.26 -0.27
CA VAL A 305 3.92 19.66 -0.37
C VAL A 305 3.36 19.96 -1.76
N GLY A 306 3.97 19.40 -2.82
CA GLY A 306 3.44 19.48 -4.19
C GLY A 306 2.04 18.84 -4.31
N VAL A 307 1.84 17.66 -3.69
CA VAL A 307 0.55 16.99 -3.64
C VAL A 307 -0.48 17.84 -2.89
N LEU A 308 -0.15 18.27 -1.66
CA LEU A 308 -1.04 19.05 -0.80
C LEU A 308 -1.48 20.36 -1.45
N SER A 309 -0.53 21.12 -2.00
CA SER A 309 -0.81 22.39 -2.68
C SER A 309 -1.66 22.21 -3.94
N SER A 310 -1.44 21.13 -4.69
CA SER A 310 -2.25 20.80 -5.87
C SER A 310 -3.67 20.39 -5.49
N MET A 311 -3.83 19.64 -4.39
CA MET A 311 -5.14 19.29 -3.84
C MET A 311 -5.89 20.54 -3.36
N ALA A 312 -5.23 21.40 -2.57
CA ALA A 312 -5.77 22.64 -2.05
C ALA A 312 -6.27 23.56 -3.17
N LYS A 313 -5.47 23.72 -4.24
CA LYS A 313 -5.84 24.53 -5.40
C LYS A 313 -6.99 23.96 -6.21
N THR A 314 -7.03 22.64 -6.39
CA THR A 314 -8.05 21.99 -7.25
C THR A 314 -9.39 21.89 -6.54
N LEU A 315 -9.38 21.61 -5.24
CA LEU A 315 -10.58 21.46 -4.42
C LEU A 315 -10.97 22.76 -3.69
N ASN A 316 -10.22 23.85 -3.91
CA ASN A 316 -10.48 25.18 -3.35
C ASN A 316 -10.63 25.18 -1.81
N PHE A 317 -9.64 24.61 -1.11
CA PHE A 317 -9.52 24.73 0.34
C PHE A 317 -8.20 25.40 0.73
N SER A 318 -8.21 26.11 1.86
CA SER A 318 -7.00 26.54 2.56
C SER A 318 -6.60 25.47 3.58
N TYR A 319 -5.33 25.42 3.98
CA TYR A 319 -4.90 24.45 4.98
C TYR A 319 -3.98 25.07 6.02
N THR A 320 -4.07 24.55 7.24
CA THR A 320 -3.14 24.84 8.34
C THR A 320 -2.38 23.57 8.68
N ILE A 321 -1.08 23.69 8.87
CA ILE A 321 -0.22 22.55 9.19
C ILE A 321 -0.05 22.46 10.70
N ILE A 322 -0.17 21.25 11.22
CA ILE A 322 0.19 20.91 12.59
C ILE A 322 1.25 19.80 12.56
N ILE A 323 2.23 19.88 13.46
CA ILE A 323 3.29 18.87 13.56
C ILE A 323 2.93 17.90 14.69
N ALA A 324 3.27 16.62 14.51
CA ALA A 324 3.16 15.66 15.60
C ALA A 324 4.28 15.90 16.63
N GLU A 325 3.91 16.19 17.88
CA GLU A 325 4.84 16.53 18.97
C GLU A 325 5.86 15.43 19.28
N ASP A 326 5.49 14.17 19.04
CA ASP A 326 6.35 13.01 19.26
C ASP A 326 7.35 12.77 18.11
N GLY A 327 7.22 13.51 16.99
CA GLY A 327 8.06 13.34 15.81
C GLY A 327 7.88 11.99 15.11
N GLN A 328 6.76 11.27 15.34
CA GLN A 328 6.53 9.93 14.82
C GLN A 328 5.32 9.87 13.87
N TRP A 329 5.36 8.94 12.90
CA TRP A 329 4.22 8.68 12.00
C TRP A 329 3.01 8.14 12.76
N GLY A 330 3.28 7.31 13.76
CA GLY A 330 2.31 6.75 14.68
C GLY A 330 2.51 5.27 14.90
N GLY A 331 2.60 4.87 16.17
CA GLY A 331 2.69 3.49 16.64
C GLY A 331 1.40 3.06 17.31
N VAL A 332 1.02 1.79 17.17
CA VAL A 332 -0.09 1.22 17.96
C VAL A 332 0.49 0.82 19.30
N GLN A 333 -0.06 1.39 20.37
CA GLN A 333 0.36 1.12 21.74
C GLN A 333 -0.36 -0.13 22.29
N SER A 334 0.11 -0.64 23.43
CA SER A 334 -0.46 -1.84 24.07
C SER A 334 -1.93 -1.67 24.50
N ASP A 335 -2.36 -0.42 24.72
CA ASP A 335 -3.74 -0.05 25.05
C ASP A 335 -4.65 0.08 23.81
N GLY A 336 -4.11 -0.10 22.60
CA GLY A 336 -4.84 0.09 21.34
C GLY A 336 -5.00 1.56 20.90
N SER A 337 -4.40 2.49 21.64
CA SER A 337 -4.25 3.88 21.21
C SER A 337 -3.19 3.99 20.10
N ILE A 338 -3.29 5.04 19.30
CA ILE A 338 -2.34 5.30 18.22
C ILE A 338 -1.67 6.64 18.50
N THR A 339 -0.34 6.66 18.49
CA THR A 339 0.46 7.89 18.64
C THR A 339 0.77 8.53 17.29
N GLY A 340 1.58 9.59 17.26
CA GLY A 340 2.05 10.21 16.03
C GLY A 340 0.99 10.91 15.21
N MET A 341 1.36 11.26 13.98
CA MET A 341 0.45 11.92 13.03
C MET A 341 -0.85 11.14 12.83
N ILE A 342 -0.73 9.83 12.64
CA ILE A 342 -1.86 8.91 12.48
C ILE A 342 -2.76 8.96 13.72
N GLY A 343 -2.19 9.01 14.92
CA GLY A 343 -2.92 9.17 16.17
C GLY A 343 -3.71 10.47 16.26
N ARG A 344 -3.14 11.59 15.81
CA ARG A 344 -3.83 12.90 15.79
C ARG A 344 -5.04 12.89 14.85
N VAL A 345 -4.90 12.23 13.69
CA VAL A 345 -6.04 12.00 12.78
C VAL A 345 -7.12 11.15 13.46
N ALA A 346 -6.74 10.05 14.11
CA ALA A 346 -7.68 9.18 14.82
C ALA A 346 -8.41 9.88 16.00
N ARG A 347 -7.76 10.81 16.71
CA ARG A 347 -8.34 11.55 17.85
C ARG A 347 -9.11 12.81 17.47
N HIS A 348 -9.37 13.00 16.19
CA HIS A 348 -10.05 14.16 15.67
C HIS A 348 -9.33 15.51 15.85
N GLU A 349 -8.00 15.51 16.01
CA GLU A 349 -7.19 16.73 16.10
C GLU A 349 -6.74 17.25 14.72
N ALA A 350 -6.69 16.38 13.71
CA ALA A 350 -6.36 16.71 12.33
C ALA A 350 -7.35 16.05 11.36
N ASP A 351 -7.69 16.71 10.26
CA ASP A 351 -8.66 16.19 9.28
C ASP A 351 -8.05 15.06 8.44
N PHE A 352 -6.80 15.26 8.01
CA PHE A 352 -6.00 14.24 7.34
C PHE A 352 -4.50 14.47 7.58
N ALA A 353 -3.70 13.44 7.37
CA ALA A 353 -2.24 13.51 7.42
C ALA A 353 -1.63 13.15 6.08
N ILE A 354 -0.66 13.95 5.63
CA ILE A 354 0.12 13.70 4.41
C ILE A 354 1.61 13.74 4.75
N ASN A 355 2.28 12.64 4.43
CA ASN A 355 3.73 12.48 4.50
C ASN A 355 4.09 11.16 3.79
N GLU A 356 5.31 10.67 4.01
CA GLU A 356 5.79 9.33 3.66
C GLU A 356 5.08 8.21 4.48
N ILE A 357 3.76 8.21 4.54
CA ILE A 357 2.99 7.31 5.39
C ILE A 357 2.91 5.93 4.74
N THR A 358 3.52 4.95 5.40
CA THR A 358 3.44 3.55 4.99
C THR A 358 2.13 2.92 5.44
N ILE A 359 1.46 2.21 4.52
CA ILE A 359 0.27 1.43 4.87
C ILE A 359 0.70 0.14 5.58
N THR A 360 0.52 0.09 6.89
CA THR A 360 0.90 -1.05 7.73
C THR A 360 -0.31 -1.68 8.41
N GLY A 361 -0.53 -3.00 8.21
CA GLY A 361 -1.36 -3.88 9.06
C GLY A 361 -2.86 -3.56 9.21
N HIS A 362 -3.65 -4.59 9.57
CA HIS A 362 -5.12 -4.53 9.67
C HIS A 362 -5.64 -3.64 10.83
N GLN A 363 -4.87 -3.43 11.89
CA GLN A 363 -5.31 -2.66 13.06
C GLN A 363 -5.42 -1.14 12.79
N ARG A 364 -4.60 -0.59 11.89
CA ARG A 364 -4.70 0.82 11.50
C ARG A 364 -5.88 1.07 10.56
N SER A 365 -6.19 0.09 9.69
CA SER A 365 -7.32 0.19 8.76
C SER A 365 -8.71 0.14 9.41
N GLN A 366 -8.78 -0.14 10.72
CA GLN A 366 -10.05 -0.11 11.46
C GLN A 366 -10.45 1.31 11.90
N LYS A 367 -9.47 2.22 12.06
CA LYS A 367 -9.70 3.59 12.55
C LYS A 367 -9.35 4.68 11.52
N ILE A 368 -8.59 4.34 10.48
CA ILE A 368 -8.05 5.27 9.49
C ILE A 368 -8.12 4.68 8.09
N PHE A 369 -8.47 5.52 7.13
CA PHE A 369 -8.48 5.17 5.73
C PHE A 369 -7.21 5.68 5.02
N PHE A 370 -6.61 4.82 4.19
CA PHE A 370 -5.39 5.13 3.45
C PHE A 370 -5.68 5.30 1.96
N LEU A 371 -5.36 6.47 1.43
CA LEU A 371 -5.46 6.81 0.01
C LEU A 371 -4.10 6.66 -0.66
N LYS A 372 -3.91 5.59 -1.43
CA LYS A 372 -2.61 5.27 -2.05
C LYS A 372 -2.37 6.17 -3.25
N TYR A 373 -1.24 6.86 -3.28
CA TYR A 373 -0.87 7.71 -4.42
C TYR A 373 0.56 7.47 -4.91
N TYR A 374 1.34 6.62 -4.24
CA TYR A 374 2.71 6.34 -4.67
C TYR A 374 3.12 4.92 -4.32
N ARG A 375 3.78 4.21 -5.25
CA ARG A 375 4.28 2.85 -5.01
C ARG A 375 5.80 2.82 -5.18
N ARG A 376 6.50 2.50 -4.09
CA ARG A 376 7.95 2.28 -4.07
C ARG A 376 8.25 1.11 -3.16
N SER A 377 9.35 0.42 -3.41
CA SER A 377 9.76 -0.70 -2.57
C SER A 377 10.85 -0.28 -1.59
N LYS A 378 11.04 -1.09 -0.56
CA LYS A 378 12.15 -0.97 0.38
C LYS A 378 13.37 -1.74 -0.12
N PHE A 379 14.55 -1.18 0.09
CA PHE A 379 15.82 -1.70 -0.39
C PHE A 379 16.90 -1.66 0.68
N LEU A 380 17.98 -2.39 0.42
CA LEU A 380 19.21 -2.34 1.17
C LEU A 380 20.08 -1.23 0.58
N THR A 381 20.56 -0.33 1.43
CA THR A 381 21.58 0.65 1.07
C THR A 381 22.88 0.26 1.75
N LEU A 382 23.93 0.11 0.95
CA LEU A 382 25.24 -0.38 1.34
C LEU A 382 26.29 0.59 0.86
N ARG A 383 27.50 0.48 1.40
CA ARG A 383 28.66 1.12 0.80
C ARG A 383 28.98 0.42 -0.50
N GLU A 384 29.28 1.19 -1.55
CA GLU A 384 29.77 0.63 -2.81
C GLU A 384 31.06 -0.15 -2.54
N ASN A 385 31.10 -1.40 -2.99
CA ASN A 385 32.28 -2.24 -2.86
C ASN A 385 33.42 -1.66 -3.70
N GLY A 386 34.60 -1.51 -3.11
CA GLY A 386 35.79 -1.14 -3.86
C GLY A 386 36.18 -2.22 -4.88
N PRO A 387 36.98 -1.86 -5.91
CA PRO A 387 37.57 -2.87 -6.78
C PRO A 387 38.38 -3.86 -5.93
N THR A 388 38.21 -5.16 -6.19
CA THR A 388 39.00 -6.18 -5.50
C THR A 388 40.48 -5.92 -5.71
N HIS A 389 41.29 -6.13 -4.65
CA HIS A 389 42.73 -5.89 -4.72
C HIS A 389 43.32 -6.66 -5.93
N PRO A 390 44.19 -6.03 -6.74
CA PRO A 390 44.70 -6.67 -7.97
C PRO A 390 45.46 -7.98 -7.72
N LEU A 391 46.06 -8.12 -6.53
CA LEU A 391 46.78 -9.31 -6.08
C LEU A 391 45.87 -10.53 -5.91
N THR A 392 44.60 -10.33 -5.52
CA THR A 392 43.60 -11.40 -5.40
C THR A 392 43.14 -11.85 -6.78
N SER A 393 42.90 -10.91 -7.69
CA SER A 393 42.48 -11.17 -9.08
C SER A 393 43.50 -12.01 -9.87
N PHE A 394 44.79 -11.90 -9.57
CA PHE A 394 45.85 -12.70 -10.20
C PHE A 394 45.83 -14.19 -9.77
N ASN A 395 45.17 -14.52 -8.67
CA ASN A 395 45.34 -15.79 -7.95
C ASN A 395 44.11 -16.72 -8.00
N ILE A 396 42.91 -16.19 -8.24
CA ILE A 396 41.65 -16.87 -7.89
C ILE A 396 41.29 -18.06 -8.81
N SER A 397 41.92 -18.28 -9.97
CA SER A 397 41.51 -19.39 -10.87
C SER A 397 42.63 -20.25 -11.46
N PHE A 398 43.89 -20.04 -11.07
CA PHE A 398 45.00 -20.71 -11.78
C PHE A 398 45.81 -21.71 -10.95
N THR A 399 45.55 -21.93 -9.66
CA THR A 399 46.41 -22.82 -8.83
C THR A 399 46.55 -24.23 -9.42
N GLN A 400 45.45 -24.80 -9.93
CA GLN A 400 45.47 -26.14 -10.55
C GLN A 400 46.22 -26.15 -11.90
N VAL A 401 46.07 -25.08 -12.69
CA VAL A 401 46.74 -24.93 -14.00
C VAL A 401 48.24 -24.75 -13.79
N TRP A 402 48.65 -23.87 -12.87
CA TRP A 402 50.06 -23.64 -12.52
C TRP A 402 50.73 -24.90 -11.98
N LEU A 403 50.04 -25.64 -11.10
CA LEU A 403 50.55 -26.92 -10.61
C LEU A 403 50.76 -27.92 -11.75
N THR A 404 49.78 -28.02 -12.65
CA THR A 404 49.86 -28.93 -13.82
C THR A 404 50.97 -28.51 -14.78
N LEU A 405 51.18 -27.20 -15.00
CA LEU A 405 52.28 -26.68 -15.81
C LEU A 405 53.63 -27.03 -15.19
N PHE A 406 53.78 -26.81 -13.88
CA PHE A 406 55.00 -27.15 -13.16
C PHE A 406 55.31 -28.64 -13.24
N VAL A 407 54.30 -29.50 -13.05
CA VAL A 407 54.44 -30.95 -13.22
C VAL A 407 54.81 -31.32 -14.66
N SER A 408 54.16 -30.72 -15.66
CA SER A 408 54.46 -30.99 -17.07
C SER A 408 55.91 -30.64 -17.43
N TRP A 409 56.42 -29.54 -16.89
CA TRP A 409 57.81 -29.12 -17.02
C TRP A 409 58.79 -30.09 -16.35
N LEU A 410 58.46 -30.60 -15.15
CA LEU A 410 59.29 -31.60 -14.48
C LEU A 410 59.31 -32.94 -15.21
N VAL A 411 58.27 -33.28 -15.98
CA VAL A 411 58.15 -34.56 -16.70
C VAL A 411 58.83 -34.53 -18.06
N ILE A 412 58.77 -33.41 -18.80
CA ILE A 412 59.30 -33.35 -20.18
C ILE A 412 60.82 -33.57 -20.24
N GLY A 413 61.56 -33.10 -19.24
CA GLY A 413 63.01 -33.33 -19.13
C GLY A 413 63.39 -34.81 -19.02
N PRO A 414 62.86 -35.56 -18.04
CA PRO A 414 63.03 -37.01 -17.91
C PRO A 414 62.59 -37.79 -19.15
N VAL A 415 61.50 -37.40 -19.81
CA VAL A 415 61.05 -38.04 -21.05
C VAL A 415 62.10 -37.88 -22.16
N LEU A 416 62.62 -36.66 -22.36
CA LEU A 416 63.72 -36.42 -23.32
C LEU A 416 65.00 -37.16 -22.93
N GLY A 417 65.32 -37.22 -21.63
CA GLY A 417 66.43 -38.00 -21.10
C GLY A 417 66.30 -39.50 -21.37
N PHE A 418 65.11 -40.06 -21.15
CA PHE A 418 64.80 -41.46 -21.41
C PHE A 418 64.83 -41.81 -22.90
N LEU A 419 64.28 -40.95 -23.76
CA LEU A 419 64.38 -41.13 -25.22
C LEU A 419 65.82 -41.07 -25.71
N THR A 420 66.65 -40.21 -25.09
CA THR A 420 68.08 -40.14 -25.37
C THR A 420 68.81 -41.39 -24.89
N TYR A 421 68.43 -41.93 -23.73
CA TYR A 421 68.95 -43.20 -23.24
C TYR A 421 68.59 -44.37 -24.18
N LEU A 422 67.34 -44.49 -24.61
CA LEU A 422 66.91 -45.51 -25.56
C LEU A 422 67.66 -45.38 -26.89
N ARG A 423 67.79 -44.17 -27.43
CA ARG A 423 68.48 -43.96 -28.70
C ARG A 423 69.98 -44.24 -28.62
N ARG A 424 70.62 -43.96 -27.49
CA ARG A 424 72.03 -44.35 -27.23
C ARG A 424 72.24 -45.87 -27.33
N GLN A 425 71.22 -46.69 -27.09
CA GLN A 425 71.34 -48.15 -27.28
C GLN A 425 71.36 -48.58 -28.74
N PHE A 426 70.91 -47.73 -29.67
CA PHE A 426 70.77 -48.04 -31.09
C PHE A 426 71.68 -47.22 -32.02
N THR A 427 72.32 -46.15 -31.53
CA THR A 427 73.20 -45.28 -32.33
C THR A 427 74.24 -44.58 -31.45
N ASP A 428 75.52 -44.69 -31.80
CA ASP A 428 76.65 -44.14 -31.01
C ASP A 428 76.93 -42.63 -31.25
N ASP A 429 76.29 -41.99 -32.22
CA ASP A 429 76.54 -40.58 -32.62
C ASP A 429 75.83 -39.52 -31.75
N ILE A 430 75.68 -39.75 -30.44
CA ILE A 430 75.02 -38.77 -29.54
C ILE A 430 76.07 -38.04 -28.69
N PRO A 431 76.15 -36.69 -28.76
CA PRO A 431 77.10 -35.93 -27.95
C PRO A 431 76.96 -36.23 -26.44
N LYS A 432 78.08 -36.23 -25.71
CA LYS A 432 78.13 -36.57 -24.28
C LYS A 432 77.51 -35.48 -23.37
N ASP A 433 77.29 -34.28 -23.93
CA ASP A 433 76.89 -33.06 -23.21
C ASP A 433 75.41 -32.96 -22.84
N TRP A 434 74.60 -33.96 -23.21
CA TRP A 434 73.15 -33.98 -23.01
C TRP A 434 72.79 -34.57 -21.64
N VAL A 435 72.86 -33.72 -20.63
CA VAL A 435 72.48 -34.01 -19.24
C VAL A 435 71.01 -33.63 -19.04
N LEU A 436 70.28 -34.41 -18.23
CA LEU A 436 68.87 -34.19 -17.87
C LEU A 436 68.56 -32.72 -17.54
N GLY A 437 69.43 -32.07 -16.76
CA GLY A 437 69.28 -30.66 -16.38
C GLY A 437 69.23 -29.69 -17.57
N LYS A 438 70.01 -29.93 -18.64
CA LYS A 438 69.99 -29.08 -19.84
C LYS A 438 68.70 -29.24 -20.65
N PHE A 439 68.13 -30.44 -20.70
CA PHE A 439 66.83 -30.67 -21.34
C PHE A 439 65.71 -29.96 -20.57
N THR A 440 65.64 -30.21 -19.27
CA THR A 440 64.62 -29.58 -18.40
C THR A 440 64.73 -28.05 -18.44
N PHE A 441 65.94 -27.50 -18.42
CA PHE A 441 66.15 -26.05 -18.47
C PHE A 441 65.81 -25.43 -19.83
N ASN A 442 66.13 -26.07 -20.95
CA ASN A 442 65.71 -25.55 -22.26
C ASN A 442 64.20 -25.63 -22.46
N MET A 443 63.54 -26.70 -21.97
CA MET A 443 62.08 -26.78 -21.99
C MET A 443 61.44 -25.73 -21.07
N PHE A 444 62.07 -25.40 -19.94
CA PHE A 444 61.66 -24.26 -19.09
C PHE A 444 61.73 -22.94 -19.84
N ARG A 445 62.86 -22.71 -20.53
CA ARG A 445 63.14 -21.47 -21.26
C ARG A 445 62.13 -21.21 -22.37
N SER A 446 61.69 -22.25 -23.07
CA SER A 446 60.64 -22.16 -24.09
C SER A 446 59.26 -21.92 -23.49
N LEU A 447 58.95 -22.47 -22.31
CA LEU A 447 57.67 -22.27 -21.63
C LEU A 447 57.52 -20.89 -20.98
N VAL A 448 58.58 -20.37 -20.34
CA VAL A 448 58.51 -19.16 -19.50
C VAL A 448 59.05 -17.91 -20.20
N ILE A 449 60.12 -18.04 -20.97
CA ILE A 449 60.85 -16.90 -21.56
C ILE A 449 60.49 -16.74 -23.04
N PHE A 450 59.76 -17.70 -23.63
CA PHE A 450 59.45 -17.77 -25.07
C PHE A 450 60.69 -17.65 -25.95
N GLN A 451 61.84 -18.04 -25.42
CA GLN A 451 63.09 -18.07 -26.16
C GLN A 451 63.28 -19.46 -26.77
N GLY A 452 63.75 -19.50 -28.01
CA GLY A 452 64.00 -20.75 -28.72
C GLY A 452 64.98 -21.66 -27.97
N ASN A 453 64.80 -22.97 -28.14
CA ASN A 453 65.72 -23.96 -27.61
C ASN A 453 67.09 -23.82 -28.29
N GLN A 454 68.16 -23.89 -27.50
CA GLN A 454 69.54 -23.95 -28.01
C GLN A 454 69.99 -25.38 -28.31
N LEU A 455 69.06 -26.33 -28.22
CA LEU A 455 69.30 -27.74 -28.45
C LEU A 455 69.01 -28.05 -29.92
N GLU A 456 70.06 -28.08 -30.74
CA GLU A 456 69.96 -28.51 -32.13
C GLU A 456 70.08 -30.04 -32.21
N HIS A 457 69.17 -30.68 -32.95
CA HIS A 457 69.19 -32.12 -33.13
C HIS A 457 68.70 -32.53 -34.54
N GLU A 458 69.44 -33.43 -35.18
CA GLU A 458 69.15 -33.88 -36.56
C GLU A 458 68.01 -34.90 -36.65
N SER A 459 67.83 -35.74 -35.62
CA SER A 459 66.75 -36.75 -35.57
C SER A 459 65.34 -36.15 -35.54
N TRP A 460 64.49 -36.74 -36.36
CA TRP A 460 63.07 -36.43 -36.51
C TRP A 460 62.24 -36.63 -35.24
N MET A 461 62.66 -37.52 -34.34
CA MET A 461 61.93 -37.83 -33.09
C MET A 461 61.88 -36.64 -32.13
N TYR A 462 63.03 -35.99 -31.90
CA TYR A 462 63.11 -34.82 -31.02
C TYR A 462 62.41 -33.61 -31.64
N ARG A 463 62.44 -33.48 -32.97
CA ARG A 463 61.76 -32.40 -33.69
C ARG A 463 60.25 -32.43 -33.46
N TRP A 464 59.61 -33.59 -33.53
CA TRP A 464 58.17 -33.71 -33.25
C TRP A 464 57.83 -33.37 -31.79
N ILE A 465 58.68 -33.75 -30.84
CA ILE A 465 58.48 -33.42 -29.41
C ILE A 465 58.64 -31.92 -29.18
N PHE A 466 59.67 -31.30 -29.77
CA PHE A 466 59.84 -29.85 -29.70
C PHE A 466 58.69 -29.10 -30.36
N VAL A 467 58.21 -29.54 -31.54
CA VAL A 467 57.05 -28.94 -32.21
C VAL A 467 55.80 -29.06 -31.34
N SER A 468 55.55 -30.23 -30.74
CA SER A 468 54.42 -30.43 -29.82
C SER A 468 54.52 -29.53 -28.59
N TRP A 469 55.71 -29.45 -27.98
CA TRP A 469 55.98 -28.57 -26.84
C TRP A 469 55.78 -27.10 -27.22
N TYR A 470 56.33 -26.65 -28.35
CA TYR A 470 56.16 -25.27 -28.81
C TYR A 470 54.69 -24.94 -29.09
N PHE A 471 53.96 -25.84 -29.73
CA PHE A 471 52.54 -25.67 -29.98
C PHE A 471 51.74 -25.55 -28.67
N PHE A 472 52.05 -26.39 -27.68
CA PHE A 472 51.50 -26.29 -26.33
C PHE A 472 51.82 -24.94 -25.67
N THR A 473 53.09 -24.51 -25.67
CA THR A 473 53.50 -23.23 -25.07
C THR A 473 52.83 -22.03 -25.76
N PHE A 474 52.66 -22.10 -27.08
CA PHE A 474 52.00 -21.07 -27.87
C PHE A 474 50.51 -20.97 -27.53
N ILE A 475 49.80 -22.10 -27.48
CA ILE A 475 48.38 -22.12 -27.08
C ILE A 475 48.23 -21.55 -25.66
N PHE A 476 49.08 -22.01 -24.73
CA PHE A 476 49.04 -21.53 -23.36
C PHE A 476 49.25 -20.02 -23.27
N PHE A 477 50.22 -19.47 -24.00
CA PHE A 477 50.47 -18.03 -24.07
C PHE A 477 49.24 -17.24 -24.55
N VAL A 478 48.64 -17.68 -25.65
CA VAL A 478 47.47 -16.99 -26.24
C VAL A 478 46.29 -17.02 -25.26
N LEU A 479 46.03 -18.16 -24.61
CA LEU A 479 44.96 -18.30 -23.62
C LEU A 479 45.22 -17.46 -22.36
N TYR A 480 46.45 -17.46 -21.86
CA TYR A 480 46.84 -16.67 -20.69
C TYR A 480 46.73 -15.17 -20.98
N SER A 481 47.31 -14.72 -22.10
CA SER A 481 47.24 -13.31 -22.54
C SER A 481 45.80 -12.85 -22.74
N GLY A 482 44.95 -13.67 -23.36
CA GLY A 482 43.53 -13.34 -23.57
C GLY A 482 42.75 -13.23 -22.26
N THR A 483 42.93 -14.20 -21.36
CA THR A 483 42.24 -14.21 -20.06
C THR A 483 42.70 -13.06 -19.16
N LEU A 484 44.01 -12.81 -19.12
CA LEU A 484 44.59 -11.68 -18.37
C LEU A 484 44.05 -10.33 -18.88
N THR A 485 43.96 -10.16 -20.21
CA THR A 485 43.40 -8.95 -20.81
C THR A 485 41.93 -8.77 -20.42
N ALA A 486 41.14 -9.85 -20.41
CA ALA A 486 39.73 -9.78 -20.00
C ALA A 486 39.57 -9.38 -18.52
N VAL A 487 40.38 -9.94 -17.61
CA VAL A 487 40.36 -9.63 -16.17
C VAL A 487 40.86 -8.21 -15.88
N LEU A 488 41.85 -7.71 -16.63
CA LEU A 488 42.33 -6.34 -16.48
C LEU A 488 41.40 -5.31 -17.12
N ALA A 489 40.63 -5.69 -18.15
CA ALA A 489 39.67 -4.81 -18.80
C ALA A 489 38.43 -4.54 -17.93
N ILE A 490 38.00 -5.52 -17.13
CA ILE A 490 36.85 -5.40 -16.22
C ILE A 490 37.32 -5.78 -14.82
N PRO A 491 37.56 -4.81 -13.92
CA PRO A 491 37.92 -5.13 -12.55
C PRO A 491 36.82 -5.99 -11.92
N SER A 492 37.23 -7.07 -11.25
CA SER A 492 36.33 -7.82 -10.39
C SER A 492 35.95 -6.95 -9.18
N PHE A 493 34.67 -6.77 -8.94
CA PHE A 493 34.16 -6.18 -7.71
C PHE A 493 33.80 -7.31 -6.73
N GLU A 494 33.86 -7.05 -5.43
CA GLU A 494 33.32 -7.98 -4.44
C GLU A 494 31.84 -8.20 -4.73
N LYS A 495 31.34 -9.43 -4.54
CA LYS A 495 29.93 -9.79 -4.80
C LYS A 495 29.03 -8.78 -4.09
N PRO A 496 28.20 -8.00 -4.81
CA PRO A 496 27.31 -7.04 -4.18
C PRO A 496 26.21 -7.77 -3.41
N ILE A 497 25.78 -7.20 -2.29
CA ILE A 497 24.63 -7.69 -1.52
C ILE A 497 23.36 -7.14 -2.18
N ASP A 498 22.71 -7.98 -3.00
CA ASP A 498 21.55 -7.58 -3.80
C ASP A 498 20.21 -8.07 -3.24
N SER A 499 20.23 -9.01 -2.29
CA SER A 499 19.04 -9.61 -1.67
C SER A 499 19.16 -9.68 -0.15
N LEU A 500 18.04 -9.88 0.56
CA LEU A 500 18.07 -10.15 1.99
C LEU A 500 18.81 -11.46 2.34
N TRP A 501 18.84 -12.43 1.43
CA TRP A 501 19.57 -13.69 1.64
C TRP A 501 21.06 -13.45 1.61
N ASP A 502 21.53 -12.66 0.64
CA ASP A 502 22.93 -12.24 0.58
C ASP A 502 23.32 -11.43 1.81
N LEU A 503 22.41 -10.58 2.33
CA LEU A 503 22.66 -9.86 3.57
C LEU A 503 22.84 -10.83 4.75
N LEU A 504 21.96 -11.83 4.89
CA LEU A 504 22.07 -12.80 5.99
C LEU A 504 23.39 -13.59 5.93
N GLU A 505 23.85 -13.93 4.73
CA GLU A 505 25.16 -14.56 4.51
C GLU A 505 26.30 -13.62 4.89
N ALA A 506 26.24 -12.36 4.45
CA ALA A 506 27.25 -11.33 4.74
C ALA A 506 27.31 -10.96 6.24
N VAL A 507 26.17 -11.01 6.95
CA VAL A 507 26.12 -10.82 8.40
C VAL A 507 26.86 -11.95 9.13
N LYS A 508 26.70 -13.19 8.68
CA LYS A 508 27.34 -14.37 9.31
C LYS A 508 28.82 -14.51 8.96
N ASN A 509 29.18 -14.25 7.70
CA ASN A 509 30.52 -14.54 7.18
C ASN A 509 31.44 -13.31 7.17
N ASP A 510 30.91 -12.15 6.78
CA ASP A 510 31.70 -10.94 6.50
C ASP A 510 31.58 -9.86 7.60
N GLY A 511 30.70 -10.07 8.58
CA GLY A 511 30.48 -9.18 9.71
C GLY A 511 29.70 -7.91 9.37
N TYR A 512 28.81 -7.97 8.36
CA TYR A 512 27.87 -6.88 8.11
C TYR A 512 26.82 -6.80 9.21
N PHE A 513 26.29 -5.60 9.45
CA PHE A 513 25.29 -5.37 10.47
C PHE A 513 24.09 -4.56 9.95
N PRO A 514 22.84 -5.07 10.06
CA PRO A 514 21.66 -4.36 9.59
C PRO A 514 21.27 -3.22 10.54
N ILE A 515 21.01 -2.04 9.97
CA ILE A 515 20.53 -0.85 10.69
C ILE A 515 19.17 -0.39 10.14
N THR A 516 18.30 0.10 11.01
CA THR A 516 16.97 0.62 10.67
C THR A 516 16.64 1.83 11.53
N THR A 517 15.81 2.74 11.00
CA THR A 517 15.33 3.90 11.75
C THR A 517 14.29 3.49 12.79
N PHE A 518 14.45 3.95 14.02
CA PHE A 518 13.54 3.68 15.15
C PHE A 518 12.15 4.29 14.90
N GLY A 519 11.09 3.59 15.36
CA GLY A 519 9.71 4.09 15.29
C GLY A 519 9.09 4.06 13.88
N THR A 520 9.80 3.52 12.90
CA THR A 520 9.35 3.50 11.50
C THR A 520 8.61 2.22 11.12
N SER A 521 7.98 2.24 9.95
CA SER A 521 7.35 1.05 9.37
C SER A 521 8.34 -0.09 9.08
N ASN A 522 9.65 0.19 8.97
CA ASN A 522 10.68 -0.86 8.83
C ASN A 522 10.70 -1.75 10.06
N GLU A 523 10.88 -1.14 11.24
CA GLU A 523 10.88 -1.82 12.53
C GLU A 523 9.59 -2.62 12.73
N PHE A 524 8.43 -2.00 12.45
CA PHE A 524 7.14 -2.67 12.57
C PHE A 524 7.01 -3.89 11.64
N ILE A 525 7.49 -3.79 10.38
CA ILE A 525 7.43 -4.92 9.44
C ILE A 525 8.29 -6.07 9.96
N PHE A 526 9.55 -5.84 10.35
CA PHE A 526 10.39 -6.92 10.85
C PHE A 526 9.80 -7.57 12.12
N LYS A 527 9.30 -6.76 13.07
CA LYS A 527 8.62 -7.27 14.27
C LYS A 527 7.36 -8.09 13.95
N VAL A 528 6.45 -7.58 13.12
CA VAL A 528 5.19 -8.25 12.79
C VAL A 528 5.41 -9.49 11.93
N MET A 529 6.35 -9.40 10.99
CA MET A 529 6.66 -10.50 10.08
C MET A 529 7.34 -11.65 10.84
N MET A 530 8.17 -11.34 11.85
CA MET A 530 8.67 -12.30 12.83
C MET A 530 7.53 -12.96 13.63
N LEU A 531 6.58 -12.18 14.17
CA LEU A 531 5.42 -12.73 14.90
C LEU A 531 4.55 -13.63 14.02
N LYS A 532 4.33 -13.25 12.76
CA LYS A 532 3.61 -14.08 11.79
C LYS A 532 4.37 -15.36 11.45
N ALA A 533 5.69 -15.30 11.29
CA ALA A 533 6.53 -16.49 11.09
C ALA A 533 6.36 -17.46 12.26
N PHE A 534 6.43 -16.95 13.50
CA PHE A 534 6.28 -17.73 14.72
C PHE A 534 4.88 -18.37 14.84
N MET A 535 3.82 -17.61 14.53
CA MET A 535 2.43 -18.06 14.66
C MET A 535 2.00 -19.05 13.55
N THR A 536 2.49 -18.87 12.31
CA THR A 536 1.97 -19.63 11.16
C THR A 536 2.80 -20.86 10.79
N LYS A 537 3.97 -21.09 11.42
CA LYS A 537 4.93 -22.16 11.04
C LYS A 537 5.30 -22.17 9.54
N LEU A 538 5.05 -21.09 8.80
CA LEU A 538 5.49 -20.93 7.42
C LEU A 538 6.96 -20.45 7.42
N GLU A 539 7.88 -21.40 7.46
CA GLU A 539 9.33 -21.13 7.51
C GLU A 539 9.87 -20.52 6.20
N ALA A 540 9.28 -20.85 5.05
CA ALA A 540 9.92 -20.63 3.75
C ALA A 540 10.01 -19.15 3.27
N THR A 541 9.10 -18.26 3.68
CA THR A 541 9.08 -16.85 3.22
C THR A 541 9.23 -15.85 4.36
N PHE A 542 8.79 -16.24 5.56
CA PHE A 542 8.85 -15.40 6.75
C PHE A 542 10.08 -15.69 7.63
N GLY A 543 10.77 -16.82 7.42
CA GLY A 543 11.96 -17.21 8.17
C GLY A 543 13.09 -16.20 8.05
N ILE A 544 13.32 -15.63 6.85
CA ILE A 544 14.41 -14.68 6.64
C ILE A 544 14.27 -13.39 7.45
N TYR A 545 13.04 -12.88 7.59
CA TYR A 545 12.77 -11.67 8.39
C TYR A 545 13.03 -11.92 9.86
N LYS A 546 12.71 -13.13 10.32
CA LYS A 546 13.03 -13.59 11.67
C LYS A 546 14.54 -13.75 11.84
N ASP A 547 15.23 -14.40 10.92
CA ASP A 547 16.68 -14.64 11.02
C ASP A 547 17.47 -13.33 11.04
N ILE A 548 17.07 -12.33 10.26
CA ILE A 548 17.67 -10.99 10.29
C ILE A 548 17.34 -10.28 11.61
N TRP A 549 16.11 -10.39 12.11
CA TRP A 549 15.70 -9.80 13.38
C TRP A 549 16.39 -10.45 14.59
N ASP A 550 16.67 -11.75 14.52
CA ASP A 550 17.37 -12.48 15.58
C ASP A 550 18.85 -12.07 15.69
N VAL A 551 19.45 -11.58 14.60
CA VAL A 551 20.81 -11.01 14.59
C VAL A 551 20.80 -9.50 14.86
N PHE A 552 19.65 -8.86 14.80
CA PHE A 552 19.52 -7.42 15.04
C PHE A 552 19.71 -7.09 16.52
N ASP A 553 20.79 -6.38 16.84
CA ASP A 553 21.04 -5.82 18.18
C ASP A 553 20.46 -4.39 18.27
N PRO A 554 19.46 -4.13 19.14
CA PRO A 554 18.90 -2.80 19.38
C PRO A 554 19.92 -1.71 19.72
N SER A 555 21.03 -2.05 20.38
CA SER A 555 22.01 -1.07 20.85
C SER A 555 22.82 -0.43 19.72
N VAL A 556 23.00 -1.16 18.61
CA VAL A 556 23.77 -0.72 17.43
C VAL A 556 22.86 -0.50 16.21
N GLY A 557 21.74 -1.22 16.14
CA GLY A 557 20.89 -1.31 14.97
C GLY A 557 19.96 -0.13 14.75
N TYR A 558 19.65 0.63 15.80
CA TYR A 558 18.77 1.79 15.68
C TYR A 558 19.54 3.06 15.30
N VAL A 559 18.98 3.78 14.33
CA VAL A 559 19.28 5.17 14.01
C VAL A 559 18.05 6.02 14.29
N TYR A 560 18.24 7.27 14.68
CA TYR A 560 17.13 8.18 15.03
C TYR A 560 16.80 9.14 13.91
N THR A 561 17.76 9.40 13.00
CA THR A 561 17.53 10.22 11.81
C THR A 561 17.86 9.43 10.54
N TRP A 562 17.19 9.76 9.43
CA TRP A 562 17.48 9.13 8.14
C TRP A 562 18.85 9.52 7.59
N ASP A 563 19.31 10.74 7.89
CA ASP A 563 20.63 11.21 7.51
C ASP A 563 21.72 10.42 8.25
N GLU A 564 21.54 10.13 9.54
CA GLU A 564 22.41 9.23 10.28
C GLU A 564 22.42 7.81 9.66
N GLY A 565 21.26 7.31 9.25
CA GLY A 565 21.16 6.00 8.58
C GLY A 565 22.00 5.90 7.31
N VAL A 566 21.98 6.93 6.48
CA VAL A 566 22.79 7.00 5.24
C VAL A 566 24.27 7.30 5.55
N GLU A 567 24.58 7.88 6.71
CA GLU A 567 25.96 8.20 7.12
C GLU A 567 26.68 6.97 7.67
N ARG A 568 26.02 6.22 8.56
CA ARG A 568 26.57 4.99 9.15
C ARG A 568 26.96 3.96 8.10
N VAL A 569 26.26 3.92 6.96
CA VAL A 569 26.61 3.06 5.83
C VAL A 569 28.04 3.33 5.32
N LEU A 570 28.52 4.57 5.40
CA LEU A 570 29.88 4.94 4.97
C LEU A 570 30.94 4.63 6.04
N GLU A 571 30.57 4.66 7.32
CA GLU A 571 31.49 4.48 8.44
C GLU A 571 32.03 3.06 8.56
N GLY A 572 31.27 2.05 8.12
CA GLY A 572 31.66 0.65 8.30
C GLY A 572 30.80 -0.34 7.51
N LYS A 573 30.81 -1.60 7.95
CA LYS A 573 30.03 -2.68 7.34
C LYS A 573 28.56 -2.65 7.80
N TYR A 574 27.88 -1.53 7.58
CA TYR A 574 26.48 -1.36 7.94
C TYR A 574 25.58 -1.44 6.71
N THR A 575 24.42 -2.06 6.87
CA THR A 575 23.40 -2.15 5.82
C THR A 575 22.15 -1.39 6.26
N TYR A 576 21.80 -0.31 5.57
CA TYR A 576 20.63 0.48 5.91
C TYR A 576 19.37 -0.05 5.22
N LEU A 577 18.42 -0.48 6.05
CA LEU A 577 17.11 -0.99 5.65
C LEU A 577 16.11 0.16 5.60
N ASN A 578 15.82 0.68 4.41
CA ASN A 578 14.86 1.78 4.29
C ASN A 578 14.10 1.81 2.94
N ALA A 579 13.11 2.71 2.85
CA ALA A 579 12.43 3.02 1.61
C ALA A 579 13.39 3.63 0.58
N GLN A 580 13.29 3.16 -0.67
CA GLN A 580 14.25 3.52 -1.72
C GLN A 580 14.38 5.02 -1.92
N LEU A 581 13.25 5.72 -2.03
CA LEU A 581 13.24 7.08 -2.54
C LEU A 581 13.91 8.05 -1.56
N GLY A 582 13.55 7.99 -0.28
CA GLY A 582 14.14 8.82 0.76
C GLY A 582 15.64 8.55 0.93
N ALA A 583 16.07 7.30 0.84
CA ALA A 583 17.49 6.92 0.91
C ALA A 583 18.26 7.36 -0.35
N LEU A 584 17.65 7.23 -1.52
CA LEU A 584 18.23 7.66 -2.80
C LEU A 584 18.49 9.17 -2.79
N ILE A 585 17.50 10.00 -2.50
CA ILE A 585 17.69 11.46 -2.52
C ILE A 585 18.76 11.90 -1.52
N ARG A 586 18.81 11.29 -0.33
CA ARG A 586 19.87 11.55 0.67
C ARG A 586 21.25 11.08 0.23
N ALA A 587 21.35 9.92 -0.41
CA ALA A 587 22.61 9.43 -0.97
C ALA A 587 23.12 10.31 -2.12
N ASN A 588 22.22 10.87 -2.96
CA ASN A 588 22.57 11.85 -3.99
C ASN A 588 23.26 13.08 -3.39
N LYS A 589 22.79 13.54 -2.23
CA LYS A 589 23.34 14.72 -1.54
C LYS A 589 24.79 14.52 -1.12
N ARG A 590 25.17 13.27 -0.87
CA ARG A 590 26.48 12.89 -0.32
C ARG A 590 27.40 12.23 -1.35
N GLY A 591 26.92 12.02 -2.58
CA GLY A 591 27.65 11.37 -3.66
C GLY A 591 27.23 9.92 -3.84
N MET A 592 26.34 9.68 -4.81
CA MET A 592 25.76 8.36 -5.09
C MET A 592 26.77 7.24 -5.32
N TYR A 593 27.93 7.55 -5.90
CA TYR A 593 28.95 6.56 -6.25
C TYR A 593 29.53 5.82 -5.04
N GLN A 594 29.31 6.33 -3.82
CA GLN A 594 29.74 5.69 -2.58
C GLN A 594 28.73 4.66 -2.06
N TYR A 595 27.56 4.57 -2.68
CA TYR A 595 26.43 3.76 -2.22
C TYR A 595 26.01 2.74 -3.26
N HIS A 596 25.87 1.48 -2.81
CA HIS A 596 25.21 0.43 -3.57
C HIS A 596 23.76 0.29 -3.09
N PHE A 597 22.82 0.32 -4.02
CA PHE A 597 21.43 -0.03 -3.75
C PHE A 597 21.17 -1.44 -4.27
N ALA A 598 20.69 -2.32 -3.39
CA ALA A 598 20.33 -3.69 -3.77
C ALA A 598 19.38 -3.72 -4.97
N LYS A 599 19.51 -4.74 -5.83
CA LYS A 599 18.62 -4.91 -6.98
C LYS A 599 17.25 -5.45 -6.59
N GLU A 600 17.18 -6.31 -5.58
CA GLU A 600 15.92 -6.93 -5.18
C GLU A 600 15.26 -6.12 -4.05
N PRO A 601 14.03 -5.63 -4.28
CA PRO A 601 13.27 -5.03 -3.20
C PRO A 601 12.86 -6.11 -2.20
N PHE A 602 13.05 -5.84 -0.91
CA PHE A 602 12.65 -6.80 0.10
C PHE A 602 11.16 -6.70 0.44
N TYR A 603 10.59 -5.50 0.40
CA TYR A 603 9.18 -5.28 0.72
C TYR A 603 8.54 -4.26 -0.22
N PRO A 604 7.47 -4.62 -0.96
CA PRO A 604 6.73 -3.66 -1.76
C PRO A 604 5.91 -2.75 -0.86
N GLN A 605 6.06 -1.44 -1.02
CA GLN A 605 5.37 -0.44 -0.21
C GLN A 605 4.55 0.51 -1.08
N SER A 606 3.56 1.15 -0.46
CA SER A 606 2.90 2.33 -1.04
C SER A 606 2.82 3.42 0.01
N TYR A 607 3.03 4.67 -0.41
CA TYR A 607 2.72 5.85 0.38
C TYR A 607 1.26 6.23 0.20
N ALA A 608 0.66 6.74 1.26
CA ALA A 608 -0.73 7.09 1.28
C ALA A 608 -1.01 8.35 2.11
N ILE A 609 -2.12 9.01 1.80
CA ILE A 609 -2.72 9.99 2.70
C ILE A 609 -3.55 9.24 3.72
N ALA A 610 -3.41 9.58 4.99
CA ALA A 610 -4.22 9.03 6.07
C ALA A 610 -5.38 9.98 6.37
N CYS A 611 -6.60 9.53 6.11
CA CYS A 611 -7.82 10.25 6.47
C CYS A 611 -8.55 9.52 7.61
N ARG A 612 -9.42 10.23 8.33
CA ARG A 612 -10.27 9.60 9.33
C ARG A 612 -11.14 8.51 8.70
N GLN A 613 -11.46 7.49 9.50
CA GLN A 613 -12.53 6.57 9.12
C GLN A 613 -13.84 7.37 9.01
N GLY A 614 -14.60 7.16 7.93
CA GLY A 614 -15.84 7.89 7.71
C GLY A 614 -15.72 9.25 7.00
N SER A 615 -14.51 9.72 6.65
CA SER A 615 -14.36 11.02 5.96
C SER A 615 -15.15 11.10 4.64
N PRO A 616 -15.99 12.13 4.42
CA PRO A 616 -16.90 12.18 3.28
C PRO A 616 -16.23 12.59 1.95
N TYR A 617 -15.10 13.28 2.02
CA TYR A 617 -14.29 13.69 0.85
C TYR A 617 -13.32 12.61 0.35
N LYS A 618 -13.35 11.41 0.95
CA LYS A 618 -12.49 10.26 0.60
C LYS A 618 -12.47 9.95 -0.89
N ASP A 619 -13.64 9.86 -1.51
CA ASP A 619 -13.77 9.51 -2.94
C ASP A 619 -13.19 10.60 -3.84
N VAL A 620 -13.37 11.86 -3.46
CA VAL A 620 -12.86 13.02 -4.21
C VAL A 620 -11.34 13.07 -4.10
N PHE A 621 -10.79 12.92 -2.89
CA PHE A 621 -9.34 12.88 -2.68
C PHE A 621 -8.71 11.70 -3.44
N ASN A 622 -9.31 10.50 -3.37
CA ASN A 622 -8.79 9.34 -4.08
C ASN A 622 -8.73 9.57 -5.60
N ARG A 623 -9.80 10.12 -6.17
CA ARG A 623 -9.85 10.43 -7.61
C ARG A 623 -8.78 11.43 -8.00
N LEU A 624 -8.67 12.53 -7.26
CA LEU A 624 -7.69 13.57 -7.55
C LEU A 624 -6.26 13.04 -7.44
N LEU A 625 -5.97 12.23 -6.42
CA LEU A 625 -4.67 11.58 -6.29
C LEU A 625 -4.36 10.67 -7.48
N MET A 626 -5.33 9.88 -7.94
CA MET A 626 -5.16 9.07 -9.16
C MET A 626 -4.94 9.92 -10.41
N GLU A 627 -5.56 11.09 -10.51
CA GLU A 627 -5.33 12.05 -11.60
C GLU A 627 -3.92 12.66 -11.53
N LEU A 628 -3.44 13.04 -10.34
CA LEU A 628 -2.07 13.53 -10.14
C LEU A 628 -1.02 12.48 -10.52
N VAL A 629 -1.26 11.21 -10.17
CA VAL A 629 -0.41 10.08 -10.56
C VAL A 629 -0.48 9.83 -12.06
N GLY A 630 -1.68 9.80 -12.64
CA GLY A 630 -1.89 9.60 -14.08
C GLY A 630 -1.30 10.72 -14.94
N ALA A 631 -1.23 11.94 -14.41
CA ALA A 631 -0.56 13.07 -15.04
C ALA A 631 0.97 13.05 -14.91
N GLY A 632 1.54 12.15 -14.10
CA GLY A 632 2.98 12.06 -13.86
C GLY A 632 3.54 13.19 -12.99
N LEU A 633 2.69 13.92 -12.26
CA LEU A 633 3.14 15.05 -11.42
C LEU A 633 4.00 14.58 -10.24
N ILE A 634 3.71 13.40 -9.68
CA ILE A 634 4.53 12.85 -8.59
C ILE A 634 5.95 12.52 -9.08
N ASP A 635 6.07 11.96 -10.27
CA ASP A 635 7.38 11.66 -10.87
C ASP A 635 8.14 12.95 -11.20
N LYS A 636 7.43 13.98 -11.67
CA LYS A 636 8.01 15.31 -11.86
C LYS A 636 8.58 15.87 -10.55
N TRP A 637 7.79 15.96 -9.48
CA TRP A 637 8.28 16.50 -8.20
C TRP A 637 9.40 15.64 -7.60
N THR A 638 9.35 14.32 -7.81
CA THR A 638 10.43 13.41 -7.43
C THR A 638 11.73 13.78 -8.15
N ASN A 639 11.67 13.99 -9.47
CA ASN A 639 12.84 14.39 -10.25
C ASN A 639 13.31 15.79 -9.89
N ASP A 640 12.40 16.73 -9.63
CA ASP A 640 12.74 18.09 -9.19
C ASP A 640 13.55 18.04 -7.87
N GLU A 641 13.16 17.20 -6.90
CA GLU A 641 13.93 17.00 -5.65
C GLU A 641 15.28 16.29 -5.89
N ILE A 642 15.36 15.34 -6.82
CA ILE A 642 16.63 14.69 -7.18
C ILE A 642 17.58 15.70 -7.84
N ASP A 643 17.07 16.52 -8.75
CA ASP A 643 17.86 17.49 -9.52
C ASP A 643 18.41 18.61 -8.63
N LYS A 644 17.68 19.03 -7.58
CA LYS A 644 18.19 19.96 -6.55
C LYS A 644 19.47 19.47 -5.88
N VAL A 645 19.62 18.15 -5.79
CA VAL A 645 20.66 17.48 -5.01
C VAL A 645 21.75 16.90 -5.92
N ARG A 646 21.54 16.91 -7.24
CA ARG A 646 22.44 16.30 -8.21
C ARG A 646 23.75 17.08 -8.27
N THR A 647 24.82 16.50 -7.73
CA THR A 647 26.17 17.04 -7.83
C THR A 647 26.77 16.77 -9.22
N SER A 648 27.45 17.77 -9.79
CA SER A 648 28.00 17.77 -11.15
C SER A 648 29.10 16.73 -11.41
N ASP A 649 29.60 16.07 -10.37
CA ASP A 649 30.66 15.06 -10.47
C ASP A 649 30.15 13.71 -11.00
N GLN A 650 28.86 13.60 -11.32
CA GLN A 650 28.23 12.44 -11.95
C GLN A 650 28.51 12.29 -13.46
N ALA A 651 29.51 12.99 -14.00
CA ALA A 651 30.04 12.65 -15.31
C ALA A 651 30.74 11.29 -15.20
N SER A 652 29.94 10.25 -15.41
CA SER A 652 30.35 8.87 -15.46
C SER A 652 31.54 8.76 -16.41
N ASN A 653 32.73 8.54 -15.84
CA ASN A 653 33.88 8.01 -16.55
C ASN A 653 33.53 6.58 -16.97
N THR A 654 32.63 6.47 -17.96
CA THR A 654 32.27 5.24 -18.69
C THR A 654 33.35 4.87 -19.71
N GLY A 655 34.50 5.56 -19.67
CA GLY A 655 35.70 5.15 -20.37
C GLY A 655 36.37 3.96 -19.69
N PRO A 656 37.15 3.16 -20.43
CA PRO A 656 37.97 2.11 -19.83
C PRO A 656 38.89 2.71 -18.76
N ALA A 657 38.86 2.15 -17.56
CA ALA A 657 39.71 2.59 -16.46
C ALA A 657 41.19 2.48 -16.88
N ALA A 658 41.96 3.54 -16.64
CA ALA A 658 43.39 3.51 -16.91
C ALA A 658 44.09 2.51 -15.98
N MET A 659 44.95 1.65 -16.53
CA MET A 659 45.70 0.68 -15.73
C MET A 659 46.71 1.41 -14.83
N THR A 660 46.48 1.36 -13.52
CA THR A 660 47.37 1.91 -12.49
C THR A 660 48.53 0.95 -12.16
N ILE A 661 49.57 1.49 -11.51
CA ILE A 661 50.73 0.71 -11.06
C ILE A 661 50.35 -0.41 -10.08
N GLU A 662 49.25 -0.23 -9.34
CA GLU A 662 48.75 -1.22 -8.37
C GLU A 662 48.39 -2.55 -9.05
N HIS A 663 47.89 -2.51 -10.29
CA HIS A 663 47.59 -3.72 -11.06
C HIS A 663 48.83 -4.53 -11.46
N LEU A 664 50.02 -3.89 -11.50
CA LEU A 664 51.27 -4.52 -11.95
C LEU A 664 52.22 -4.90 -10.79
N GLN A 665 51.85 -4.62 -9.54
CA GLN A 665 52.71 -4.85 -8.36
C GLN A 665 53.19 -6.30 -8.24
N ALA A 666 52.32 -7.27 -8.50
CA ALA A 666 52.67 -8.69 -8.45
C ALA A 666 53.84 -9.04 -9.38
N ALA A 667 53.85 -8.52 -10.61
CA ALA A 667 54.92 -8.76 -11.57
C ALA A 667 56.27 -8.18 -11.12
N PHE A 668 56.25 -7.00 -10.50
CA PHE A 668 57.45 -6.39 -9.93
C PHE A 668 57.99 -7.20 -8.74
N PHE A 669 57.13 -7.68 -7.86
CA PHE A 669 57.57 -8.55 -6.75
C PHE A 669 58.22 -9.84 -7.24
N VAL A 670 57.64 -10.50 -8.24
CA VAL A 670 58.22 -11.72 -8.83
C VAL A 670 59.60 -11.44 -9.44
N LEU A 671 59.76 -10.33 -10.16
CA LEU A 671 61.04 -9.93 -10.73
C LEU A 671 62.10 -9.69 -9.65
N ILE A 672 61.76 -8.93 -8.60
CA ILE A 672 62.70 -8.61 -7.51
C ILE A 672 63.11 -9.90 -6.78
N ILE A 673 62.14 -10.75 -6.42
CA ILE A 673 62.43 -12.04 -5.75
C ILE A 673 63.33 -12.90 -6.63
N GLY A 674 63.05 -12.98 -7.94
CA GLY A 674 63.85 -13.76 -8.88
C GLY A 674 65.30 -13.26 -8.97
N VAL A 675 65.52 -11.94 -9.05
CA VAL A 675 66.85 -11.34 -9.08
C VAL A 675 67.60 -11.58 -7.76
N VAL A 676 66.93 -11.44 -6.62
CA VAL A 676 67.53 -11.71 -5.30
C VAL A 676 67.94 -13.17 -5.18
N VAL A 677 67.07 -14.11 -5.56
CA VAL A 677 67.40 -15.55 -5.54
C VAL A 677 68.56 -15.86 -6.47
N ALA A 678 68.57 -15.31 -7.69
CA ALA A 678 69.68 -15.50 -8.63
C ALA A 678 71.00 -14.94 -8.08
N ALA A 679 70.98 -13.77 -7.45
CA ALA A 679 72.14 -13.18 -6.81
C ALA A 679 72.64 -14.03 -5.62
N ILE A 680 71.74 -14.58 -4.80
CA ILE A 680 72.11 -15.49 -3.70
C ILE A 680 72.75 -16.76 -4.25
N ILE A 681 72.18 -17.36 -5.30
CA ILE A 681 72.75 -18.56 -5.92
C ILE A 681 74.15 -18.26 -6.47
N LEU A 682 74.33 -17.12 -7.15
CA LEU A 682 75.63 -16.67 -7.67
C LEU A 682 76.66 -16.42 -6.56
N LEU A 683 76.23 -16.00 -5.36
CA LEU A 683 77.11 -15.83 -4.21
C LEU A 683 77.48 -17.16 -3.52
N VAL A 684 76.65 -18.19 -3.67
CA VAL A 684 76.85 -19.53 -3.10
C VAL A 684 77.71 -20.41 -4.02
N GLU A 685 77.58 -20.23 -5.33
CA GLU A 685 78.46 -20.80 -6.36
C GLU A 685 79.87 -20.20 -6.31
#